data_AF-A0A388KPS5-F1
#
_entry.id   AF-A0A388KPS5-F1
#
_cell.length_a   1.000
_cell.length_b   1.000
_cell.length_c   1.000
_cell.angle_alpha   90.00
_cell.angle_beta   90.00
_cell.angle_gamma   90.00
#
_symmetry.space_group_name_H-M   'P 1'
#
loop_
_entity.id
_entity.type
_entity.pdbx_description
1 polymer ?
#
loop_
_entity_poly.entity_id
_entity_poly.type
_entity_poly.pdbx_seq_one_letter_code
_entity_poly.pdbx_strand_id
1 'polypeptide(L)'
;MVELRHPFDRHAPTASTAVGMLHYAKLYYMDILTSRFPQQSVNLDLSRDSDMWDDTTVWLQPNARLDLDRPLTVEEVKQTLKTMAKGKSPGVDGLTVKFYVANWAAFGPALVDIYNEVLVGGKLGKGMTHGVISVLFKKGDKAEVRNWRPISLLNVSYKILAKALARRLSRFLPELVEKDQGAFVQGRSIFNNIVTAIETLEVVQKENLDTAILLLDLEKAYDKVGWTFVLTTLRKMGFSEGFCACIIDMYTYSTSSVMINGHLSARSLRQGCPLAPLVFVLQLEVLLNRIRKHPNIRGLRLHTGEECKVKALADDLLAVSENSVSSLAALKGVMLEYSELSEASVNWTKSVFLLPEQFVLRVEWGMRRVEPGEEERFLGVLISLQLEMSTQGLLLQQRIAARLKTWEVTWHLSLLGRALVANVALFSILWFVSTVRELATGIIRAVKRLVGRFIWKPRARLTEGFISKVAMDTLSFPRSKGGLGLSDPARRNQAQLRNWVAKLATLTSREHWVGTAEQILMSEWSLSRPQDVWDCFFIPSFHKKRLKSRFWEPIRKAWNRLPPDLQSSPTTKDEVLMQLLFENPAVTDRNGHPFKADGSTGSFGQAWVKRGIVRISDLWSKLLGCWKPPADIKQQLRGLQRVEENWRHLIQGIPQEWRSLLGPEGVDPEDTWYVPDQAAEPGMLWKVKVILPSGFRRIERWRCESPANVLTLVEQDTIFSWSNPSQARVLEVRGRSASTLSLTWVGRLPLNQLCVDPLAWSWSAGAGEEKALRIGEYSVAQGYQQLSRKLKSPAQVAIPRWQAIWEEDLPDAEAEFERLWESLSNLPNGKSL
;
A
#
# COMPACT_ATOMS: atom_id res chain seq x y z
N MET A 1 -15.17 -0.12 -33.74
CA MET A 1 -14.08 -0.87 -34.41
C MET A 1 -14.30 -0.69 -35.91
N VAL A 2 -13.25 -0.41 -36.69
CA VAL A 2 -13.40 -0.09 -38.13
C VAL A 2 -13.05 -1.31 -38.98
N GLU A 3 -11.98 -2.01 -38.63
CA GLU A 3 -11.54 -3.23 -39.29
C GLU A 3 -10.89 -4.19 -38.28
N LEU A 4 -10.76 -5.47 -38.64
CA LEU A 4 -10.13 -6.51 -37.84
C LEU A 4 -9.42 -7.55 -38.73
N ARG A 5 -8.16 -7.86 -38.45
CA ARG A 5 -7.41 -8.94 -39.10
C ARG A 5 -7.80 -10.29 -38.53
N HIS A 6 -7.64 -11.36 -39.31
CA HIS A 6 -7.92 -12.70 -38.83
C HIS A 6 -6.94 -13.07 -37.70
N PRO A 7 -7.41 -13.61 -36.56
CA PRO A 7 -6.57 -13.81 -35.38
C PRO A 7 -5.46 -14.85 -35.57
N PHE A 8 -5.66 -15.82 -36.45
CA PHE A 8 -4.77 -16.99 -36.58
C PHE A 8 -4.12 -17.15 -37.95
N ASP A 9 -4.56 -16.36 -38.94
CA ASP A 9 -4.11 -16.48 -40.33
C ASP A 9 -3.74 -15.08 -40.83
N ARG A 10 -2.47 -14.88 -41.16
CA ARG A 10 -1.96 -13.58 -41.62
C ARG A 10 -2.31 -13.30 -43.08
N HIS A 11 -2.71 -14.32 -43.85
CA HIS A 11 -3.03 -14.22 -45.26
C HIS A 11 -4.53 -14.03 -45.52
N ALA A 12 -5.39 -14.29 -44.53
CA ALA A 12 -6.82 -14.07 -44.63
C ALA A 12 -7.17 -12.57 -44.78
N PRO A 13 -8.26 -12.23 -45.53
CA PRO A 13 -8.65 -10.85 -45.76
C PRO A 13 -9.01 -10.14 -44.44
N THR A 14 -8.72 -8.84 -44.37
CA THR A 14 -9.11 -8.01 -43.22
C THR A 14 -10.62 -7.79 -43.26
N ALA A 15 -11.31 -8.05 -42.16
CA ALA A 15 -12.74 -7.84 -42.04
C ALA A 15 -13.06 -6.36 -41.76
N SER A 16 -13.82 -5.72 -42.64
CA SER A 16 -14.29 -4.33 -42.50
C SER A 16 -15.78 -4.21 -42.18
N THR A 17 -16.55 -5.30 -42.35
CA THR A 17 -17.98 -5.35 -42.00
C THR A 17 -18.16 -5.76 -40.54
N ALA A 18 -19.24 -5.31 -39.89
CA ALA A 18 -19.54 -5.68 -38.51
C ALA A 18 -19.66 -7.20 -38.33
N VAL A 19 -20.27 -7.90 -39.30
CA VAL A 19 -20.41 -9.36 -39.30
C VAL A 19 -19.06 -10.06 -39.42
N GLY A 20 -18.19 -9.61 -40.33
CA GLY A 20 -16.86 -10.18 -40.50
C GLY A 20 -15.98 -9.96 -39.26
N MET A 21 -15.98 -8.75 -38.71
CA MET A 21 -15.25 -8.44 -37.47
C MET A 21 -15.77 -9.27 -36.29
N LEU A 22 -17.09 -9.46 -36.21
CA LEU A 22 -17.71 -10.29 -35.19
C LEU A 22 -17.30 -11.76 -35.31
N HIS A 23 -17.19 -12.29 -36.53
CA HIS A 23 -16.69 -13.65 -36.78
C HIS A 23 -15.23 -13.81 -36.31
N TYR A 24 -14.34 -12.90 -36.69
CA TYR A 24 -12.93 -12.95 -36.28
C TYR A 24 -12.76 -12.77 -34.77
N ALA A 25 -13.51 -11.86 -34.16
CA ALA A 25 -13.53 -11.70 -32.71
C ALA A 25 -14.04 -12.97 -32.01
N LYS A 26 -15.09 -13.62 -32.53
CA LYS A 26 -15.61 -14.88 -32.01
C LYS A 26 -14.55 -15.99 -32.04
N LEU A 27 -13.86 -16.18 -33.17
CA LEU A 27 -12.80 -17.19 -33.29
C LEU A 27 -11.73 -17.00 -32.22
N TYR A 28 -11.27 -15.76 -32.05
CA TYR A 28 -10.27 -15.43 -31.04
C TYR A 28 -10.77 -15.68 -29.60
N TYR A 29 -11.95 -15.16 -29.25
CA TYR A 29 -12.46 -15.28 -27.89
C TYR A 29 -12.89 -16.71 -27.56
N MET A 30 -13.28 -17.53 -28.53
CA MET A 30 -13.50 -18.96 -28.31
C MET A 30 -12.20 -19.68 -27.95
N ASP A 31 -11.09 -19.41 -28.65
CA ASP A 31 -9.78 -20.01 -28.37
C ASP A 31 -9.28 -19.68 -26.95
N ILE A 32 -9.39 -18.42 -26.53
CA ILE A 32 -8.78 -17.97 -25.26
C ILE A 32 -9.68 -18.16 -24.04
N LEU A 33 -10.97 -18.50 -24.21
CA LEU A 33 -11.96 -18.64 -23.13
C LEU A 33 -12.56 -20.05 -23.01
N THR A 34 -12.10 -21.00 -23.84
CA THR A 34 -12.51 -22.41 -23.75
C THR A 34 -11.34 -23.21 -23.19
N SER A 35 -11.61 -24.13 -22.27
CA SER A 35 -10.59 -25.05 -21.75
C SER A 35 -10.02 -25.90 -22.89
N ARG A 36 -8.71 -26.14 -22.83
CA ARG A 36 -7.96 -27.03 -23.72
C ARG A 36 -8.27 -28.50 -23.46
N PHE A 37 -8.87 -28.82 -22.31
CA PHE A 37 -9.26 -30.17 -21.91
C PHE A 37 -10.78 -30.29 -21.73
N PRO A 38 -11.60 -30.13 -22.79
CA PRO A 38 -13.06 -30.09 -22.67
C PRO A 38 -13.69 -31.41 -22.20
N GLN A 39 -12.95 -32.53 -22.29
CA GLN A 39 -13.38 -33.84 -21.79
C GLN A 39 -13.01 -34.10 -20.33
N GLN A 40 -12.18 -33.25 -19.72
CA GLN A 40 -11.76 -33.42 -18.34
C GLN A 40 -12.90 -33.06 -17.39
N SER A 41 -13.22 -33.99 -16.48
CA SER A 41 -14.21 -33.72 -15.45
C SER A 41 -13.71 -32.63 -14.51
N VAL A 42 -14.54 -31.62 -14.25
CA VAL A 42 -14.26 -30.57 -13.24
C VAL A 42 -14.13 -31.12 -11.81
N ASN A 43 -14.53 -32.38 -11.59
CA ASN A 43 -14.38 -33.08 -10.32
C ASN A 43 -13.12 -33.94 -10.24
N LEU A 44 -12.28 -33.95 -11.28
CA LEU A 44 -10.97 -34.59 -11.20
C LEU A 44 -10.10 -33.88 -10.15
N ASP A 45 -9.41 -34.67 -9.35
CA ASP A 45 -8.48 -34.22 -8.32
C ASP A 45 -7.05 -34.31 -8.86
N LEU A 46 -6.54 -33.19 -9.38
CA LEU A 46 -5.21 -33.12 -10.00
C LEU A 46 -4.06 -33.38 -9.02
N SER A 47 -4.32 -33.23 -7.72
CA SER A 47 -3.30 -33.42 -6.68
C SER A 47 -2.91 -34.88 -6.44
N ARG A 48 -3.62 -35.83 -7.07
CA ARG A 48 -3.27 -37.25 -7.02
C ARG A 48 -2.10 -37.58 -7.95
N ASP A 49 -1.94 -36.79 -9.00
CA ASP A 49 -1.01 -37.05 -10.10
C ASP A 49 0.15 -36.05 -10.15
N SER A 50 0.13 -34.99 -9.33
CA SER A 50 1.19 -33.97 -9.22
C SER A 50 1.37 -33.49 -7.77
N ASP A 51 2.62 -33.23 -7.41
CA ASP A 51 3.04 -32.71 -6.09
C ASP A 51 2.94 -31.18 -5.97
N MET A 52 2.40 -30.51 -6.99
CA MET A 52 2.28 -29.04 -7.06
C MET A 52 1.54 -28.44 -5.85
N TRP A 53 0.65 -29.20 -5.20
CA TRP A 53 -0.11 -28.76 -4.02
C TRP A 53 0.57 -29.10 -2.68
N ASP A 54 1.64 -29.88 -2.64
CA ASP A 54 2.24 -30.38 -1.39
C ASP A 54 2.73 -29.24 -0.48
N ASP A 55 3.21 -28.15 -1.09
CA ASP A 55 3.67 -26.95 -0.38
C ASP A 55 2.51 -26.04 0.06
N THR A 56 1.28 -26.31 -0.38
CA THR A 56 0.06 -25.57 0.00
C THR A 56 -0.54 -26.16 1.28
N THR A 57 0.07 -25.80 2.39
CA THR A 57 -0.26 -26.34 3.74
C THR A 57 -1.32 -25.55 4.49
N VAL A 58 -1.68 -24.36 4.01
CA VAL A 58 -2.66 -23.49 4.66
C VAL A 58 -4.08 -23.90 4.25
N TRP A 59 -4.92 -24.18 5.24
CA TRP A 59 -6.33 -24.50 5.04
C TRP A 59 -7.26 -23.49 5.72
N LEU A 60 -8.46 -23.39 5.16
CA LEU A 60 -9.57 -22.63 5.70
C LEU A 60 -10.01 -23.23 7.04
N GLN A 61 -9.96 -22.42 8.09
CA GLN A 61 -10.33 -22.87 9.44
C GLN A 61 -11.82 -23.21 9.55
N PRO A 62 -12.23 -24.11 10.46
CA PRO A 62 -13.62 -24.56 10.56
C PRO A 62 -14.65 -23.43 10.75
N ASN A 63 -14.33 -22.43 11.58
CA ASN A 63 -15.18 -21.25 11.77
C ASN A 63 -15.35 -20.42 10.49
N ALA A 64 -14.27 -20.23 9.73
CA ALA A 64 -14.28 -19.53 8.46
C ALA A 64 -15.10 -20.29 7.41
N ARG A 65 -14.96 -21.62 7.36
CA ARG A 65 -15.78 -22.50 6.52
C ARG A 65 -17.27 -22.38 6.86
N LEU A 66 -17.64 -22.46 8.13
CA LEU A 66 -19.02 -22.30 8.58
C LEU A 66 -19.59 -20.91 8.20
N ASP A 67 -18.80 -19.85 8.30
CA ASP A 67 -19.24 -18.50 7.91
C ASP A 67 -19.33 -18.31 6.39
N LEU A 68 -18.52 -19.03 5.59
CA LEU A 68 -18.71 -19.08 4.14
C LEU A 68 -20.00 -19.82 3.75
N ASP A 69 -20.29 -20.93 4.43
CA ASP A 69 -21.37 -21.87 4.08
C ASP A 69 -22.73 -21.48 4.64
N ARG A 70 -22.80 -20.64 5.68
CA ARG A 70 -24.08 -20.28 6.31
C ARG A 70 -25.05 -19.63 5.31
N PRO A 71 -26.37 -19.77 5.50
CA PRO A 71 -27.35 -19.06 4.67
C PRO A 71 -27.11 -17.55 4.60
N LEU A 72 -27.31 -16.96 3.43
CA LEU A 72 -27.36 -15.53 3.21
C LEU A 72 -28.63 -14.96 3.82
N THR A 73 -28.49 -13.83 4.53
CA THR A 73 -29.63 -13.10 5.08
C THR A 73 -30.03 -11.93 4.17
N VAL A 74 -31.30 -11.50 4.27
CA VAL A 74 -31.80 -10.33 3.52
C VAL A 74 -30.97 -9.09 3.84
N GLU A 75 -30.63 -8.88 5.11
CA GLU A 75 -29.81 -7.77 5.58
C GLU A 75 -28.40 -7.80 5.00
N GLU A 76 -27.76 -8.97 4.97
CA GLU A 76 -26.41 -9.15 4.42
C GLU A 76 -26.37 -8.82 2.93
N VAL A 77 -27.35 -9.31 2.16
CA VAL A 77 -27.42 -9.06 0.72
C VAL A 77 -27.81 -7.61 0.43
N LYS A 78 -28.74 -7.03 1.20
CA LYS A 78 -29.08 -5.60 1.12
C LYS A 78 -27.86 -4.71 1.37
N GLN A 79 -27.06 -5.04 2.38
CA GLN A 79 -25.85 -4.30 2.67
C GLN A 79 -24.81 -4.48 1.57
N THR A 80 -24.72 -5.67 0.98
CA THR A 80 -23.88 -5.94 -0.20
C THR A 80 -24.27 -5.05 -1.36
N LEU A 81 -25.55 -4.98 -1.69
CA LEU A 81 -26.08 -4.13 -2.75
C LEU A 81 -25.75 -2.65 -2.54
N LYS A 82 -25.82 -2.15 -1.30
CA LYS A 82 -25.45 -0.75 -0.97
C LYS A 82 -23.98 -0.43 -1.25
N THR A 83 -23.07 -1.42 -1.19
CA THR A 83 -21.65 -1.23 -1.51
C THR A 83 -21.36 -1.23 -3.01
N MET A 84 -22.31 -1.65 -3.84
CA MET A 84 -22.13 -1.74 -5.29
C MET A 84 -22.20 -0.36 -5.95
N ALA A 85 -21.38 -0.13 -6.98
CA ALA A 85 -21.33 1.14 -7.69
C ALA A 85 -22.61 1.34 -8.54
N LYS A 86 -23.36 2.41 -8.24
CA LYS A 86 -24.67 2.73 -8.85
C LYS A 86 -24.62 3.13 -10.33
N GLY A 87 -23.46 3.56 -10.84
CA GLY A 87 -23.29 4.08 -12.21
C GLY A 87 -22.64 3.09 -13.18
N LYS A 88 -22.78 1.78 -12.96
CA LYS A 88 -22.20 0.74 -13.81
C LYS A 88 -23.24 0.17 -14.78
N SER A 89 -22.79 -0.21 -15.98
CA SER A 89 -23.65 -0.83 -16.99
C SER A 89 -24.23 -2.17 -16.50
N PRO A 90 -25.51 -2.44 -16.76
CA PRO A 90 -26.16 -3.71 -16.44
C PRO A 90 -25.74 -4.82 -17.41
N GLY A 91 -26.29 -6.02 -17.23
CA GLY A 91 -26.20 -7.08 -18.23
C GLY A 91 -27.29 -6.95 -19.29
N VAL A 92 -27.68 -8.07 -19.89
CA VAL A 92 -28.68 -8.12 -20.98
C VAL A 92 -30.09 -7.79 -20.53
N ASP A 93 -30.37 -7.92 -19.23
CA ASP A 93 -31.67 -7.59 -18.64
C ASP A 93 -31.93 -6.08 -18.51
N GLY A 94 -30.90 -5.24 -18.70
CA GLY A 94 -31.00 -3.79 -18.53
C GLY A 94 -31.17 -3.33 -17.08
N LEU A 95 -31.20 -4.23 -16.09
CA LEU A 95 -31.50 -3.90 -14.70
C LEU A 95 -30.24 -3.44 -13.95
N THR A 96 -30.23 -2.17 -13.53
CA THR A 96 -29.07 -1.54 -12.88
C THR A 96 -29.05 -1.73 -11.36
N VAL A 97 -27.91 -1.47 -10.73
CA VAL A 97 -27.82 -1.43 -9.25
C VAL A 97 -28.84 -0.45 -8.65
N LYS A 98 -29.11 0.69 -9.30
CA LYS A 98 -30.12 1.65 -8.83
C LYS A 98 -31.52 1.04 -8.81
N PHE A 99 -31.86 0.23 -9.82
CA PHE A 99 -33.13 -0.47 -9.88
C PHE A 99 -33.31 -1.41 -8.69
N TYR A 100 -32.33 -2.27 -8.41
CA TYR A 100 -32.41 -3.19 -7.26
C TYR A 100 -32.43 -2.44 -5.92
N VAL A 101 -31.72 -1.32 -5.79
CA VAL A 101 -31.74 -0.51 -4.56
C VAL A 101 -33.12 0.10 -4.33
N ALA A 102 -33.75 0.64 -5.39
CA ALA A 102 -35.06 1.25 -5.30
C ALA A 102 -36.18 0.23 -5.02
N ASN A 103 -36.04 -0.99 -5.57
CA ASN A 103 -37.07 -2.03 -5.51
C ASN A 103 -36.68 -3.20 -4.58
N TRP A 104 -35.78 -2.99 -3.62
CA TRP A 104 -35.25 -4.06 -2.78
C TRP A 104 -36.34 -4.81 -2.01
N ALA A 105 -37.39 -4.11 -1.57
CA ALA A 105 -38.49 -4.74 -0.84
C ALA A 105 -39.22 -5.81 -1.67
N ALA A 106 -39.32 -5.62 -2.98
CA ALA A 106 -40.03 -6.54 -3.88
C ALA A 106 -39.16 -7.74 -4.30
N PHE A 107 -37.87 -7.52 -4.58
CA PHE A 107 -36.99 -8.57 -5.14
C PHE A 107 -36.05 -9.21 -4.12
N GLY A 108 -35.72 -8.50 -3.03
CA GLY A 108 -34.68 -8.88 -2.09
C GLY A 108 -34.89 -10.26 -1.45
N PRO A 109 -36.07 -10.54 -0.85
CA PRO A 109 -36.36 -11.84 -0.26
C PRO A 109 -36.25 -12.99 -1.27
N ALA A 110 -36.92 -12.89 -2.42
CA ALA A 110 -36.88 -13.92 -3.45
C ALA A 110 -35.48 -14.17 -4.00
N LEU A 111 -34.66 -13.12 -4.17
CA LEU A 111 -33.26 -13.28 -4.57
C LEU A 111 -32.45 -14.05 -3.52
N VAL A 112 -32.68 -13.78 -2.24
CA VAL A 112 -31.99 -14.46 -1.13
C VAL A 112 -32.37 -15.93 -1.09
N ASP A 113 -33.64 -16.26 -1.31
CA ASP A 113 -34.10 -17.65 -1.39
C ASP A 113 -33.38 -18.40 -2.53
N ILE A 114 -33.37 -17.82 -3.74
CA ILE A 114 -32.64 -18.36 -4.90
C ILE A 114 -31.15 -18.55 -4.57
N TYR A 115 -30.52 -17.57 -3.93
CA TYR A 115 -29.10 -17.66 -3.59
C TYR A 115 -28.81 -18.75 -2.56
N ASN A 116 -29.69 -18.94 -1.58
CA ASN A 116 -29.55 -19.99 -0.57
C ASN A 116 -29.75 -21.38 -1.16
N GLU A 117 -30.64 -21.54 -2.15
CA GLU A 117 -30.74 -22.78 -2.92
C GLU A 117 -29.44 -23.09 -3.66
N VAL A 118 -28.81 -22.09 -4.28
CA VAL A 118 -27.52 -22.26 -4.98
C VAL A 118 -26.39 -22.67 -4.02
N LEU A 119 -26.38 -22.17 -2.78
CA LEU A 119 -25.39 -22.56 -1.77
C LEU A 119 -25.44 -24.04 -1.38
N VAL A 120 -26.59 -24.69 -1.55
CA VAL A 120 -26.80 -26.11 -1.23
C VAL A 120 -26.88 -27.00 -2.47
N GLY A 121 -26.41 -26.51 -3.63
CA GLY A 121 -26.31 -27.30 -4.87
C GLY A 121 -27.41 -27.03 -5.91
N GLY A 122 -28.28 -26.03 -5.67
CA GLY A 122 -29.17 -25.48 -6.68
C GLY A 122 -28.41 -24.78 -7.81
N LYS A 123 -29.15 -24.41 -8.87
CA LYS A 123 -28.56 -23.78 -10.07
C LYS A 123 -29.16 -22.42 -10.35
N LEU A 124 -28.32 -21.45 -10.73
CA LEU A 124 -28.78 -20.16 -11.23
C LEU A 124 -29.51 -20.34 -12.57
N GLY A 125 -30.54 -19.52 -12.78
CA GLY A 125 -31.26 -19.48 -14.06
C GLY A 125 -30.34 -19.09 -15.22
N LYS A 126 -30.54 -19.71 -16.40
CA LYS A 126 -29.74 -19.46 -17.61
C LYS A 126 -29.63 -17.97 -17.98
N GLY A 127 -30.69 -17.19 -17.76
CA GLY A 127 -30.68 -15.75 -17.98
C GLY A 127 -29.74 -15.00 -17.03
N MET A 128 -29.64 -15.41 -15.77
CA MET A 128 -28.73 -14.80 -14.78
C MET A 128 -27.26 -15.11 -15.09
N THR A 129 -27.01 -16.30 -15.62
CA THR A 129 -25.68 -16.77 -16.05
C THR A 129 -25.39 -16.51 -17.53
N HIS A 130 -26.18 -15.65 -18.19
CA HIS A 130 -25.88 -15.10 -19.53
C HIS A 130 -25.23 -13.71 -19.46
N GLY A 131 -24.18 -13.49 -20.24
CA GLY A 131 -23.34 -12.29 -20.18
C GLY A 131 -22.97 -11.79 -21.57
N VAL A 132 -22.56 -10.53 -21.70
CA VAL A 132 -22.18 -9.98 -23.00
C VAL A 132 -20.77 -9.41 -22.95
N ILE A 133 -19.88 -9.96 -23.75
CA ILE A 133 -18.51 -9.48 -23.89
C ILE A 133 -18.49 -8.22 -24.75
N SER A 134 -18.25 -7.08 -24.11
CA SER A 134 -17.89 -5.83 -24.76
C SER A 134 -16.37 -5.70 -24.80
N VAL A 135 -15.82 -5.15 -25.87
CA VAL A 135 -14.37 -5.03 -26.06
C VAL A 135 -13.88 -3.60 -25.81
N LEU A 136 -12.82 -3.45 -25.02
CA LEU A 136 -12.14 -2.17 -24.78
C LEU A 136 -10.75 -2.16 -25.39
N PHE A 137 -10.46 -1.17 -26.23
CA PHE A 137 -9.13 -1.01 -26.81
C PHE A 137 -8.08 -0.72 -25.73
N LYS A 138 -6.99 -1.50 -25.71
CA LYS A 138 -5.89 -1.35 -24.74
C LYS A 138 -4.79 -0.43 -25.28
N LYS A 139 -4.09 -0.84 -26.33
CA LYS A 139 -2.98 -0.13 -27.02
C LYS A 139 -2.56 -0.91 -28.27
N GLY A 140 -1.80 -0.28 -29.18
CA GLY A 140 -1.26 -0.94 -30.38
C GLY A 140 -2.13 -0.74 -31.62
N ASP A 141 -2.00 -1.64 -32.60
CA ASP A 141 -2.83 -1.65 -33.80
C ASP A 141 -4.30 -1.99 -33.45
N LYS A 142 -5.24 -1.15 -33.89
CA LYS A 142 -6.69 -1.36 -33.66
C LYS A 142 -7.26 -2.51 -34.49
N ALA A 143 -6.59 -2.89 -35.58
CA ALA A 143 -6.99 -4.01 -36.43
C ALA A 143 -6.61 -5.39 -35.84
N GLU A 144 -5.85 -5.44 -34.73
CA GLU A 144 -5.46 -6.69 -34.07
C GLU A 144 -6.35 -6.95 -32.84
N VAL A 145 -7.11 -8.05 -32.84
CA VAL A 145 -8.05 -8.39 -31.76
C VAL A 145 -7.34 -8.59 -30.41
N ARG A 146 -6.08 -9.05 -30.40
CA ARG A 146 -5.26 -9.17 -29.18
C ARG A 146 -5.03 -7.85 -28.44
N ASN A 147 -5.21 -6.72 -29.13
CA ASN A 147 -5.09 -5.38 -28.56
C ASN A 147 -6.40 -4.88 -27.90
N TRP A 148 -7.45 -5.71 -27.90
CA TRP A 148 -8.75 -5.43 -27.30
C TRP A 148 -9.00 -6.33 -26.09
N ARG A 149 -9.33 -5.71 -24.96
CA ARG A 149 -9.66 -6.41 -23.72
C ARG A 149 -11.14 -6.78 -23.68
N PRO A 150 -11.49 -8.06 -23.49
CA PRO A 150 -12.88 -8.46 -23.28
C PRO A 150 -13.35 -8.03 -21.88
N ILE A 151 -14.57 -7.51 -21.77
CA ILE A 151 -15.26 -7.23 -20.51
C ILE A 151 -16.67 -7.77 -20.61
N SER A 152 -17.04 -8.65 -19.69
CA SER A 152 -18.37 -9.24 -19.66
C SER A 152 -19.33 -8.38 -18.85
N LEU A 153 -20.35 -7.88 -19.52
CA LEU A 153 -21.53 -7.26 -18.95
C LEU A 153 -22.42 -8.36 -18.36
N LEU A 154 -22.35 -8.55 -17.04
CA LEU A 154 -23.16 -9.52 -16.31
C LEU A 154 -24.39 -8.86 -15.67
N ASN A 155 -25.49 -9.60 -15.58
CA ASN A 155 -26.71 -9.16 -14.89
C ASN A 155 -26.41 -8.80 -13.43
N VAL A 156 -27.09 -7.77 -12.93
CA VAL A 156 -26.82 -7.29 -11.57
C VAL A 156 -27.26 -8.30 -10.52
N SER A 157 -28.30 -9.09 -10.76
CA SER A 157 -28.71 -10.20 -9.89
C SER A 157 -27.59 -11.23 -9.70
N TYR A 158 -26.85 -11.61 -10.74
CA TYR A 158 -25.65 -12.45 -10.60
C TYR A 158 -24.55 -11.74 -9.79
N LYS A 159 -24.31 -10.45 -10.08
CA LYS A 159 -23.27 -9.67 -9.41
C LYS A 159 -23.53 -9.48 -7.92
N ILE A 160 -24.79 -9.45 -7.48
CA ILE A 160 -25.16 -9.36 -6.06
C ILE A 160 -24.67 -10.61 -5.32
N LEU A 161 -24.99 -11.82 -5.79
CA LEU A 161 -24.50 -13.07 -5.22
C LEU A 161 -22.97 -13.13 -5.22
N ALA A 162 -22.35 -12.89 -6.38
CA ALA A 162 -20.90 -12.89 -6.51
C ALA A 162 -20.22 -11.91 -5.54
N LYS A 163 -20.80 -10.72 -5.35
CA LYS A 163 -20.27 -9.73 -4.42
C LYS A 163 -20.49 -10.14 -2.96
N ALA A 164 -21.59 -10.80 -2.63
CA ALA A 164 -21.85 -11.30 -1.28
C ALA A 164 -20.80 -12.36 -0.89
N LEU A 165 -20.59 -13.36 -1.75
CA LEU A 165 -19.55 -14.38 -1.57
C LEU A 165 -18.15 -13.78 -1.51
N ALA A 166 -17.85 -12.83 -2.40
CA ALA A 166 -16.55 -12.15 -2.41
C ALA A 166 -16.30 -11.38 -1.10
N ARG A 167 -17.32 -10.74 -0.52
CA ARG A 167 -17.21 -10.06 0.78
C ARG A 167 -16.96 -11.05 1.92
N ARG A 168 -17.59 -12.22 1.89
CA ARG A 168 -17.31 -13.26 2.88
C ARG A 168 -15.87 -13.75 2.76
N LEU A 169 -15.46 -14.19 1.56
CA LEU A 169 -14.12 -14.71 1.28
C LEU A 169 -13.00 -13.69 1.53
N SER A 170 -13.20 -12.41 1.21
CA SER A 170 -12.14 -11.39 1.34
C SER A 170 -11.60 -11.23 2.76
N ARG A 171 -12.39 -11.61 3.78
CA ARG A 171 -11.98 -11.54 5.19
C ARG A 171 -10.93 -12.60 5.55
N PHE A 172 -10.99 -13.76 4.90
CA PHE A 172 -10.11 -14.89 5.17
C PHE A 172 -8.90 -14.94 4.22
N LEU A 173 -8.96 -14.22 3.09
CA LEU A 173 -7.89 -14.20 2.10
C LEU A 173 -6.49 -13.81 2.65
N PRO A 174 -6.35 -12.86 3.59
CA PRO A 174 -5.04 -12.55 4.20
C PRO A 174 -4.40 -13.71 4.97
N GLU A 175 -5.19 -14.68 5.43
CA GLU A 175 -4.74 -15.86 6.18
C GLU A 175 -4.45 -17.04 5.24
N LEU A 176 -5.12 -17.09 4.09
CA LEU A 176 -4.99 -18.17 3.10
C LEU A 176 -3.82 -17.99 2.11
N VAL A 177 -3.31 -16.76 1.98
CA VAL A 177 -2.37 -16.35 0.93
C VAL A 177 -1.23 -15.61 1.60
N GLU A 178 -0.01 -15.76 1.11
CA GLU A 178 1.17 -15.18 1.75
C GLU A 178 1.52 -13.78 1.26
N LYS A 179 2.41 -13.09 2.00
CA LYS A 179 2.71 -11.65 1.86
C LYS A 179 3.21 -11.22 0.47
N ASP A 180 3.62 -12.18 -0.35
CA ASP A 180 4.18 -11.94 -1.68
C ASP A 180 3.13 -11.58 -2.75
N GLN A 181 1.86 -11.92 -2.54
CA GLN A 181 0.76 -11.53 -3.42
C GLN A 181 0.18 -10.17 -3.01
N GLY A 182 0.45 -9.10 -3.77
CA GLY A 182 0.01 -7.74 -3.45
C GLY A 182 -1.41 -7.39 -3.90
N ALA A 183 -2.06 -8.21 -4.74
CA ALA A 183 -3.36 -7.89 -5.35
C ALA A 183 -4.54 -8.56 -4.66
N PHE A 184 -5.68 -7.86 -4.62
CA PHE A 184 -7.00 -8.33 -4.15
C PHE A 184 -7.08 -8.84 -2.70
N VAL A 185 -5.97 -8.88 -1.96
CA VAL A 185 -5.95 -9.19 -0.53
C VAL A 185 -6.01 -7.90 0.29
N GLN A 186 -6.90 -7.87 1.27
CA GLN A 186 -7.09 -6.71 2.14
C GLN A 186 -5.81 -6.37 2.90
N GLY A 187 -5.51 -5.07 3.03
CA GLY A 187 -4.35 -4.57 3.76
C GLY A 187 -3.04 -4.58 2.96
N ARG A 188 -3.03 -5.14 1.75
CA ARG A 188 -1.82 -5.19 0.90
C ARG A 188 -1.70 -3.98 -0.02
N SER A 189 -0.47 -3.67 -0.38
CA SER A 189 -0.12 -2.49 -1.17
C SER A 189 0.76 -2.89 -2.34
N ILE A 190 0.33 -2.54 -3.56
CA ILE A 190 1.13 -2.65 -4.80
C ILE A 190 2.54 -2.06 -4.66
N PHE A 191 2.68 -0.99 -3.87
CA PHE A 191 3.97 -0.35 -3.65
C PHE A 191 4.97 -1.23 -2.92
N ASN A 192 4.54 -2.24 -2.13
CA ASN A 192 5.48 -3.17 -1.48
C ASN A 192 6.25 -3.95 -2.55
N ASN A 193 5.57 -4.43 -3.59
CA ASN A 193 6.18 -5.17 -4.69
C ASN A 193 7.11 -4.27 -5.51
N ILE A 194 6.67 -3.03 -5.80
CA ILE A 194 7.49 -2.06 -6.55
C ILE A 194 8.78 -1.74 -5.79
N VAL A 195 8.69 -1.47 -4.48
CA VAL A 195 9.86 -1.15 -3.67
C VAL A 195 10.75 -2.37 -3.50
N THR A 196 10.20 -3.55 -3.25
CA THR A 196 10.98 -4.80 -3.22
C THR A 196 11.78 -4.96 -4.52
N ALA A 197 11.17 -4.76 -5.69
CA ALA A 197 11.86 -4.85 -6.97
C ALA A 197 13.00 -3.81 -7.11
N ILE A 198 12.74 -2.55 -6.75
CA ILE A 198 13.73 -1.46 -6.80
C ILE A 198 14.91 -1.77 -5.88
N GLU A 199 14.66 -2.20 -4.65
CA GLU A 199 15.70 -2.46 -3.66
C GLU A 199 16.48 -3.74 -3.97
N THR A 200 15.81 -4.81 -4.43
CA THR A 200 16.50 -6.02 -4.91
C THR A 200 17.45 -5.67 -6.05
N LEU A 201 17.04 -4.85 -7.01
CA LEU A 201 17.94 -4.35 -8.07
C LEU A 201 19.13 -3.56 -7.50
N GLU A 202 18.90 -2.69 -6.52
CA GLU A 202 19.98 -1.94 -5.85
C GLU A 202 20.97 -2.87 -5.15
N VAL A 203 20.50 -3.91 -4.44
CA VAL A 203 21.38 -4.89 -3.78
C VAL A 203 22.17 -5.69 -4.80
N VAL A 204 21.50 -6.29 -5.80
CA VAL A 204 22.15 -7.09 -6.85
C VAL A 204 23.24 -6.28 -7.57
N GLN A 205 22.96 -5.01 -7.88
CA GLN A 205 23.94 -4.14 -8.53
C GLN A 205 25.09 -3.73 -7.59
N LYS A 206 24.78 -3.36 -6.35
CA LYS A 206 25.79 -2.85 -5.38
C LYS A 206 26.73 -3.94 -4.91
N GLU A 207 26.22 -5.13 -4.68
CA GLU A 207 26.97 -6.31 -4.21
C GLU A 207 27.49 -7.17 -5.37
N ASN A 208 27.19 -6.79 -6.62
CA ASN A 208 27.64 -7.45 -7.83
C ASN A 208 27.26 -8.94 -7.89
N LEU A 209 26.02 -9.25 -7.51
CA LEU A 209 25.54 -10.62 -7.34
C LEU A 209 25.16 -11.27 -8.68
N ASP A 210 25.51 -12.54 -8.86
CA ASP A 210 25.06 -13.36 -10.00
C ASP A 210 23.62 -13.83 -9.75
N THR A 211 22.69 -12.88 -9.73
CA THR A 211 21.27 -13.07 -9.40
C THR A 211 20.42 -12.42 -10.48
N ALA A 212 19.56 -13.22 -11.12
CA ALA A 212 18.63 -12.79 -12.14
C ALA A 212 17.32 -12.31 -11.50
N ILE A 213 16.83 -11.15 -11.96
CA ILE A 213 15.52 -10.61 -11.63
C ILE A 213 14.64 -10.75 -12.85
N LEU A 214 13.58 -11.54 -12.74
CA LEU A 214 12.72 -11.99 -13.83
C LEU A 214 11.36 -11.29 -13.69
N LEU A 215 10.93 -10.54 -14.69
CA LEU A 215 9.57 -10.00 -14.77
C LEU A 215 8.77 -10.88 -15.73
N LEU A 216 7.86 -11.68 -15.19
CA LEU A 216 7.10 -12.68 -15.93
C LEU A 216 5.66 -12.20 -16.15
N ASP A 217 5.22 -12.22 -17.41
CA ASP A 217 3.84 -11.85 -17.84
C ASP A 217 3.05 -13.14 -18.09
N LEU A 218 2.06 -13.44 -17.25
CA LEU A 218 1.15 -14.56 -17.50
C LEU A 218 0.14 -14.18 -18.61
N GLU A 219 0.03 -15.00 -19.65
CA GLU A 219 -0.82 -14.71 -20.79
C GLU A 219 -2.30 -14.85 -20.41
N LYS A 220 -2.99 -13.71 -20.30
CA LYS A 220 -4.45 -13.65 -20.12
C LYS A 220 -4.92 -14.55 -18.97
N ALA A 221 -4.26 -14.42 -17.83
CA ALA A 221 -4.42 -15.33 -16.70
C ALA A 221 -5.88 -15.56 -16.28
N TYR A 222 -6.75 -14.55 -16.37
CA TYR A 222 -8.19 -14.67 -16.05
C TYR A 222 -9.02 -15.48 -17.06
N ASP A 223 -8.57 -15.52 -18.31
CA ASP A 223 -9.33 -16.10 -19.42
C ASP A 223 -9.02 -17.59 -19.61
N LYS A 224 -7.81 -18.00 -19.19
CA LYS A 224 -7.24 -19.33 -19.46
C LYS A 224 -7.23 -20.31 -18.28
N VAL A 225 -7.66 -19.94 -17.07
CA VAL A 225 -7.53 -20.87 -15.93
C VAL A 225 -8.46 -22.08 -16.08
N GLY A 226 -7.89 -23.28 -15.99
CA GLY A 226 -8.62 -24.54 -15.91
C GLY A 226 -9.41 -24.66 -14.60
N TRP A 227 -10.73 -24.82 -14.69
CA TRP A 227 -11.59 -24.92 -13.50
C TRP A 227 -11.29 -26.14 -12.63
N THR A 228 -10.77 -27.23 -13.23
CA THR A 228 -10.30 -28.41 -12.51
C THR A 228 -9.18 -28.06 -11.53
N PHE A 229 -8.21 -27.22 -11.95
CA PHE A 229 -7.12 -26.74 -11.10
C PHE A 229 -7.62 -25.85 -9.96
N VAL A 230 -8.55 -24.95 -10.27
CA VAL A 230 -9.20 -24.09 -9.26
C VAL A 230 -9.93 -24.93 -8.21
N LEU A 231 -10.75 -25.88 -8.63
CA LEU A 231 -11.54 -26.70 -7.71
C LEU A 231 -10.68 -27.66 -6.89
N THR A 232 -9.63 -28.24 -7.50
CA THR A 232 -8.61 -29.01 -6.76
C THR A 232 -7.99 -28.15 -5.66
N THR A 233 -7.61 -26.91 -6.00
CA THR A 233 -7.02 -25.98 -5.03
C THR A 233 -7.98 -25.63 -3.89
N LEU A 234 -9.23 -25.27 -4.20
CA LEU A 234 -10.23 -24.96 -3.18
C LEU A 234 -10.45 -26.15 -2.23
N ARG A 235 -10.56 -27.37 -2.76
CA ARG A 235 -10.69 -28.57 -1.93
C ARG A 235 -9.46 -28.80 -1.04
N LYS A 236 -8.25 -28.66 -1.58
CA LYS A 236 -7.00 -28.76 -0.79
C LYS A 236 -6.89 -27.72 0.31
N MET A 237 -7.39 -26.51 0.05
CA MET A 237 -7.45 -25.45 1.05
C MET A 237 -8.65 -25.59 2.00
N GLY A 238 -9.38 -26.71 1.99
CA GLY A 238 -10.42 -27.01 2.99
C GLY A 238 -11.80 -26.37 2.76
N PHE A 239 -12.04 -25.79 1.58
CA PHE A 239 -13.37 -25.28 1.23
C PHE A 239 -14.40 -26.41 1.15
N SER A 240 -15.67 -26.09 1.41
CA SER A 240 -16.75 -27.06 1.37
C SER A 240 -17.16 -27.45 -0.05
N GLU A 241 -17.73 -28.64 -0.20
CA GLU A 241 -18.32 -29.02 -1.49
C GLU A 241 -19.50 -28.12 -1.89
N GLY A 242 -20.23 -27.53 -0.92
CA GLY A 242 -21.27 -26.54 -1.21
C GLY A 242 -20.70 -25.27 -1.85
N PHE A 243 -19.61 -24.74 -1.29
CA PHE A 243 -18.91 -23.60 -1.88
C PHE A 243 -18.35 -23.93 -3.28
N CYS A 244 -17.71 -25.10 -3.43
CA CYS A 244 -17.23 -25.57 -4.72
C CYS A 244 -18.36 -25.74 -5.75
N ALA A 245 -19.52 -26.28 -5.35
CA ALA A 245 -20.70 -26.40 -6.21
C ALA A 245 -21.23 -25.04 -6.65
N CYS A 246 -21.24 -24.04 -5.76
CA CYS A 246 -21.59 -22.67 -6.11
C CYS A 246 -20.60 -22.06 -7.12
N ILE A 247 -19.30 -22.32 -6.99
CA ILE A 247 -18.29 -21.90 -7.98
C ILE A 247 -18.56 -22.59 -9.33
N ILE A 248 -18.83 -23.89 -9.33
CA ILE A 248 -19.18 -24.63 -10.55
C ILE A 248 -20.38 -23.97 -11.23
N ASP A 249 -21.49 -23.77 -10.51
CA ASP A 249 -22.70 -23.17 -11.07
C ASP A 249 -22.47 -21.77 -11.66
N MET A 250 -21.73 -20.94 -10.93
CA MET A 250 -21.48 -19.56 -11.33
C MET A 250 -20.58 -19.41 -12.55
N TYR A 251 -19.70 -20.37 -12.84
CA TYR A 251 -18.66 -20.22 -13.86
C TYR A 251 -18.71 -21.26 -14.97
N THR A 252 -18.93 -22.55 -14.68
CA THR A 252 -18.84 -23.63 -15.70
C THR A 252 -20.08 -23.70 -16.58
N TYR A 253 -21.27 -23.42 -16.03
CA TYR A 253 -22.54 -23.41 -16.80
C TYR A 253 -22.90 -22.04 -17.38
N SER A 254 -22.01 -21.05 -17.24
CA SER A 254 -22.26 -19.71 -17.73
C SER A 254 -22.09 -19.60 -19.26
N THR A 255 -22.90 -18.74 -19.88
CA THR A 255 -22.78 -18.44 -21.31
C THR A 255 -22.51 -16.95 -21.52
N SER A 256 -21.79 -16.60 -22.59
CA SER A 256 -21.65 -15.21 -23.02
C SER A 256 -21.77 -15.02 -24.52
N SER A 257 -22.04 -13.80 -24.94
CA SER A 257 -22.08 -13.38 -26.34
C SER A 257 -21.09 -12.27 -26.61
N VAL A 258 -20.35 -12.32 -27.72
CA VAL A 258 -19.42 -11.23 -28.09
C VAL A 258 -20.19 -10.10 -28.75
N MET A 259 -19.96 -8.86 -28.33
CA MET A 259 -20.53 -7.64 -28.90
C MET A 259 -19.47 -6.84 -29.65
N ILE A 260 -19.63 -6.69 -30.97
CA ILE A 260 -18.81 -5.80 -31.80
C ILE A 260 -19.74 -4.81 -32.52
N ASN A 261 -19.49 -3.51 -32.34
CA ASN A 261 -20.27 -2.43 -32.96
C ASN A 261 -21.80 -2.57 -32.79
N GLY A 262 -22.27 -3.12 -31.67
CA GLY A 262 -23.70 -3.34 -31.40
C GLY A 262 -24.26 -4.67 -31.91
N HIS A 263 -23.49 -5.48 -32.64
CA HIS A 263 -23.91 -6.81 -33.10
C HIS A 263 -23.42 -7.91 -32.14
N LEU A 264 -24.28 -8.90 -31.89
CA LEU A 264 -24.04 -10.00 -30.95
C LEU A 264 -23.73 -11.32 -31.66
N SER A 265 -22.75 -12.06 -31.15
CA SER A 265 -22.37 -13.42 -31.56
C SER A 265 -22.55 -14.40 -30.39
N ALA A 266 -22.70 -15.70 -30.68
CA ALA A 266 -22.89 -16.73 -29.65
C ALA A 266 -21.58 -17.28 -29.06
N ARG A 267 -21.58 -17.45 -27.72
CA ARG A 267 -20.68 -18.21 -26.81
C ARG A 267 -19.26 -17.64 -26.54
N SER A 268 -18.94 -17.44 -25.25
CA SER A 268 -17.61 -17.17 -24.64
C SER A 268 -17.70 -17.02 -23.10
N LEU A 269 -16.58 -17.03 -22.33
CA LEU A 269 -16.51 -16.98 -20.84
C LEU A 269 -16.06 -15.58 -20.29
N ARG A 270 -16.09 -15.36 -18.95
CA ARG A 270 -16.35 -14.03 -18.34
C ARG A 270 -15.21 -13.30 -17.62
N GLN A 271 -14.92 -12.06 -18.03
CA GLN A 271 -14.22 -11.05 -17.20
C GLN A 271 -15.22 -10.07 -16.56
N GLY A 272 -15.05 -9.74 -15.27
CA GLY A 272 -15.88 -8.73 -14.58
C GLY A 272 -16.76 -9.24 -13.44
N CYS A 273 -16.62 -10.52 -13.07
CA CYS A 273 -17.21 -11.07 -11.85
C CYS A 273 -16.48 -10.54 -10.60
N PRO A 274 -17.20 -10.07 -9.55
CA PRO A 274 -16.59 -9.63 -8.29
C PRO A 274 -15.80 -10.71 -7.52
N LEU A 275 -16.15 -11.99 -7.69
CA LEU A 275 -15.55 -13.12 -6.96
C LEU A 275 -14.30 -13.69 -7.65
N ALA A 276 -14.26 -13.63 -8.98
CA ALA A 276 -13.19 -14.23 -9.78
C ALA A 276 -11.77 -13.80 -9.39
N PRO A 277 -11.48 -12.52 -9.06
CA PRO A 277 -10.12 -12.11 -8.65
C PRO A 277 -9.64 -12.79 -7.36
N LEU A 278 -10.55 -13.12 -6.44
CA LEU A 278 -10.19 -13.73 -5.15
C LEU A 278 -9.87 -15.21 -5.37
N VAL A 279 -10.67 -15.90 -6.21
CA VAL A 279 -10.42 -17.29 -6.61
C VAL A 279 -9.12 -17.41 -7.41
N PHE A 280 -8.84 -16.44 -8.30
CA PHE A 280 -7.58 -16.38 -9.04
C PHE A 280 -6.36 -16.26 -8.12
N VAL A 281 -6.47 -15.46 -7.06
CA VAL A 281 -5.40 -15.30 -6.08
C VAL A 281 -5.15 -16.61 -5.31
N LEU A 282 -6.21 -17.34 -4.93
CA LEU A 282 -6.08 -18.64 -4.26
C LEU A 282 -5.37 -19.68 -5.14
N GLN A 283 -5.74 -19.79 -6.42
CA GLN A 283 -5.10 -20.77 -7.31
C GLN A 283 -3.64 -20.39 -7.62
N LEU A 284 -3.33 -19.10 -7.72
CA LEU A 284 -1.95 -18.65 -7.96
C LEU A 284 -1.07 -18.90 -6.74
N GLU A 285 -1.65 -18.92 -5.55
CA GLU A 285 -0.92 -19.20 -4.31
C GLU A 285 -0.23 -20.57 -4.32
N VAL A 286 -0.79 -21.56 -5.05
CA VAL A 286 -0.16 -22.87 -5.24
C VAL A 286 1.21 -22.72 -5.92
N LEU A 287 1.29 -21.94 -7.00
CA LEU A 287 2.56 -21.61 -7.67
C LEU A 287 3.52 -20.88 -6.72
N LEU A 288 3.01 -19.90 -5.97
CA LEU A 288 3.84 -19.10 -5.06
C LEU A 288 4.38 -19.95 -3.89
N ASN A 289 3.58 -20.87 -3.35
CA ASN A 289 4.00 -21.85 -2.34
C ASN A 289 5.13 -22.72 -2.88
N ARG A 290 4.93 -23.29 -4.08
CA ARG A 290 5.91 -24.16 -4.72
C ARG A 290 7.24 -23.43 -4.93
N ILE A 291 7.23 -22.23 -5.50
CA ILE A 291 8.46 -21.43 -5.70
C ILE A 291 9.16 -21.15 -4.37
N ARG A 292 8.40 -20.79 -3.32
CA ARG A 292 8.97 -20.45 -2.01
C ARG A 292 9.66 -21.64 -1.36
N LYS A 293 9.00 -22.80 -1.36
CA LYS A 293 9.43 -24.00 -0.64
C LYS A 293 10.36 -24.90 -1.45
N HIS A 294 10.44 -24.73 -2.78
CA HIS A 294 11.32 -25.54 -3.61
C HIS A 294 12.78 -25.47 -3.13
N PRO A 295 13.44 -26.62 -2.86
CA PRO A 295 14.76 -26.66 -2.22
C PRO A 295 15.89 -26.12 -3.10
N ASN A 296 15.73 -26.23 -4.42
CA ASN A 296 16.74 -25.79 -5.39
C ASN A 296 16.55 -24.35 -5.87
N ILE A 297 15.38 -23.75 -5.70
CA ILE A 297 15.17 -22.35 -6.10
C ILE A 297 15.76 -21.48 -5.00
N ARG A 298 16.76 -20.67 -5.35
CA ARG A 298 17.48 -19.78 -4.43
C ARG A 298 17.22 -18.34 -4.82
N GLY A 299 16.69 -17.53 -3.90
CA GLY A 299 16.38 -16.12 -4.13
C GLY A 299 17.47 -15.17 -3.62
N LEU A 300 17.13 -13.89 -3.51
CA LEU A 300 18.00 -12.94 -2.80
C LEU A 300 17.91 -13.21 -1.30
N ARG A 301 19.03 -13.63 -0.70
CA ARG A 301 19.12 -13.87 0.74
C ARG A 301 19.18 -12.55 1.51
N LEU A 302 18.23 -12.35 2.41
CA LEU A 302 18.18 -11.21 3.31
C LEU A 302 18.98 -11.52 4.58
N HIS A 303 19.38 -10.48 5.30
CA HIS A 303 20.08 -10.62 6.58
C HIS A 303 19.26 -11.34 7.66
N THR A 304 17.93 -11.44 7.50
CA THR A 304 17.03 -12.18 8.40
C THR A 304 17.16 -13.70 8.24
N GLY A 305 17.82 -14.16 7.17
CA GLY A 305 17.84 -15.56 6.75
C GLY A 305 16.70 -15.93 5.80
N GLU A 306 15.68 -15.08 5.63
CA GLU A 306 14.66 -15.26 4.59
C GLU A 306 15.25 -15.03 3.19
N GLU A 307 14.71 -15.71 2.18
CA GLU A 307 15.04 -15.47 0.78
C GLU A 307 13.86 -14.81 0.07
N CYS A 308 14.10 -13.66 -0.57
CA CYS A 308 13.14 -13.08 -1.49
C CYS A 308 13.22 -13.82 -2.83
N LYS A 309 12.27 -14.72 -3.09
CA LYS A 309 12.20 -15.54 -4.32
C LYS A 309 11.14 -15.07 -5.32
N VAL A 310 9.99 -14.60 -4.84
CA VAL A 310 8.87 -14.22 -5.70
C VAL A 310 8.01 -13.11 -5.09
N LYS A 311 7.43 -12.26 -5.95
CA LYS A 311 6.32 -11.34 -5.65
C LYS A 311 5.31 -11.42 -6.79
N ALA A 312 4.03 -11.27 -6.47
CA ALA A 312 2.95 -11.28 -7.45
C ALA A 312 2.05 -10.06 -7.26
N LEU A 313 1.58 -9.45 -8.35
CA LEU A 313 0.45 -8.55 -8.34
C LEU A 313 -0.57 -9.07 -9.35
N ALA A 314 -1.48 -9.93 -8.88
CA ALA A 314 -2.31 -10.72 -9.76
C ALA A 314 -1.44 -11.52 -10.75
N ASP A 315 -1.57 -11.29 -12.05
CA ASP A 315 -0.87 -11.98 -13.13
C ASP A 315 0.55 -11.46 -13.40
N ASP A 316 0.93 -10.29 -12.88
CA ASP A 316 2.29 -9.75 -12.98
C ASP A 316 3.19 -10.38 -11.91
N LEU A 317 4.16 -11.21 -12.32
CA LEU A 317 5.10 -11.88 -11.41
C LEU A 317 6.50 -11.25 -11.48
N LEU A 318 7.11 -11.06 -10.31
CA LEU A 318 8.53 -10.78 -10.13
C LEU A 318 9.14 -12.01 -9.49
N ALA A 319 10.04 -12.69 -10.18
CA ALA A 319 10.85 -13.76 -9.60
C ALA A 319 12.30 -13.31 -9.44
N VAL A 320 12.94 -13.75 -8.37
CA VAL A 320 14.34 -13.47 -8.06
C VAL A 320 15.01 -14.82 -7.86
N SER A 321 16.02 -15.09 -8.68
CA SER A 321 16.74 -16.37 -8.65
C SER A 321 18.22 -16.13 -8.75
N GLU A 322 19.01 -16.86 -7.98
CA GLU A 322 20.41 -17.10 -8.27
C GLU A 322 20.53 -17.56 -9.73
N ASN A 323 21.49 -17.01 -10.47
CA ASN A 323 21.75 -17.37 -11.86
C ASN A 323 22.58 -18.66 -11.92
N SER A 324 22.13 -19.70 -11.24
CA SER A 324 22.68 -21.06 -11.30
C SER A 324 21.77 -21.94 -12.16
N VAL A 325 22.34 -22.95 -12.82
CA VAL A 325 21.57 -23.90 -13.63
C VAL A 325 20.52 -24.60 -12.76
N SER A 326 20.88 -25.00 -11.53
CA SER A 326 19.98 -25.65 -10.58
C SER A 326 18.77 -24.78 -10.23
N SER A 327 18.99 -23.52 -9.83
CA SER A 327 17.91 -22.63 -9.41
C SER A 327 17.01 -22.21 -10.57
N LEU A 328 17.60 -21.79 -11.70
CA LEU A 328 16.82 -21.35 -12.85
C LEU A 328 16.09 -22.50 -13.55
N ALA A 329 16.68 -23.69 -13.66
CA ALA A 329 15.99 -24.85 -14.24
C ALA A 329 14.82 -25.30 -13.35
N ALA A 330 15.01 -25.30 -12.02
CA ALA A 330 13.94 -25.61 -11.08
C ALA A 330 12.78 -24.59 -11.20
N LEU A 331 13.08 -23.29 -11.21
CA LEU A 331 12.06 -22.25 -11.38
C LEU A 331 11.33 -22.41 -12.72
N LYS A 332 12.06 -22.70 -13.81
CA LYS A 332 11.46 -22.93 -15.13
C LYS A 332 10.54 -24.16 -15.13
N GLY A 333 10.98 -25.25 -14.51
CA GLY A 333 10.19 -26.47 -14.36
C GLY A 333 8.88 -26.22 -13.63
N VAL A 334 8.92 -25.55 -12.48
CA VAL A 334 7.72 -25.18 -11.71
C VAL A 334 6.76 -24.30 -12.52
N MET A 335 7.27 -23.33 -13.30
CA MET A 335 6.44 -22.49 -14.16
C MET A 335 5.78 -23.29 -15.30
N LEU A 336 6.49 -24.26 -15.87
CA LEU A 336 5.97 -25.12 -16.94
C LEU A 336 4.90 -26.08 -16.42
N GLU A 337 5.15 -26.74 -15.29
CA GLU A 337 4.17 -27.62 -14.63
C GLU A 337 2.90 -26.85 -14.26
N TYR A 338 3.04 -25.66 -13.65
CA TYR A 338 1.88 -24.80 -13.39
C TYR A 338 1.14 -24.44 -14.67
N SER A 339 1.86 -24.14 -15.77
CA SER A 339 1.23 -23.78 -17.05
C SER A 339 0.44 -24.94 -17.65
N GLU A 340 0.91 -26.18 -17.45
CA GLU A 340 0.24 -27.41 -17.89
C GLU A 340 -1.01 -27.68 -17.07
N LEU A 341 -0.89 -27.68 -15.74
CA LEU A 341 -1.99 -28.02 -14.83
C LEU A 341 -3.08 -26.95 -14.76
N SER A 342 -2.70 -25.67 -14.73
CA SER A 342 -3.63 -24.54 -14.60
C SER A 342 -4.15 -24.02 -15.93
N GLU A 343 -3.60 -24.50 -17.06
CA GLU A 343 -3.78 -23.98 -18.42
C GLU A 343 -3.31 -22.51 -18.63
N ALA A 344 -2.75 -21.86 -17.60
CA ALA A 344 -2.24 -20.49 -17.67
C ALA A 344 -0.81 -20.45 -18.24
N SER A 345 -0.63 -19.98 -19.47
CA SER A 345 0.69 -19.93 -20.12
C SER A 345 1.49 -18.67 -19.78
N VAL A 346 2.82 -18.75 -19.73
CA VAL A 346 3.71 -17.57 -19.64
C VAL A 346 3.95 -16.96 -21.02
N ASN A 347 3.93 -15.63 -21.12
CA ASN A 347 4.29 -14.90 -22.33
C ASN A 347 5.80 -14.57 -22.32
N TRP A 348 6.63 -15.48 -22.82
CA TRP A 348 8.08 -15.32 -22.83
C TRP A 348 8.56 -14.08 -23.61
N THR A 349 7.85 -13.70 -24.68
CA THR A 349 8.19 -12.51 -25.49
C THR A 349 7.96 -11.19 -24.76
N LYS A 350 6.99 -11.13 -23.85
CA LYS A 350 6.74 -9.95 -23.00
C LYS A 350 7.48 -10.02 -21.67
N SER A 351 7.90 -11.23 -21.28
CA SER A 351 8.71 -11.45 -20.10
C SER A 351 10.15 -11.02 -20.37
N VAL A 352 10.80 -10.51 -19.34
CA VAL A 352 12.12 -9.88 -19.45
C VAL A 352 12.93 -10.19 -18.21
N PHE A 353 14.25 -10.12 -18.32
CA PHE A 353 15.15 -10.32 -17.20
C PHE A 353 16.17 -9.19 -17.05
N LEU A 354 16.52 -8.90 -15.81
CA LEU A 354 17.60 -7.99 -15.43
C LEU A 354 18.69 -8.81 -14.73
N LEU A 355 19.91 -8.68 -15.21
CA LEU A 355 21.11 -9.35 -14.69
C LEU A 355 22.31 -8.41 -14.90
N PRO A 356 23.24 -8.28 -13.93
CA PRO A 356 24.43 -7.44 -14.11
C PRO A 356 25.23 -7.79 -15.37
N GLU A 357 25.74 -6.78 -16.07
CA GLU A 357 26.29 -6.87 -17.43
C GLU A 357 27.30 -8.00 -17.62
N GLN A 358 28.19 -8.17 -16.64
CA GLN A 358 29.25 -9.18 -16.66
C GLN A 358 28.77 -10.62 -16.61
N PHE A 359 27.52 -10.87 -16.22
CA PHE A 359 26.94 -12.21 -16.15
C PHE A 359 26.07 -12.50 -17.38
N VAL A 360 26.03 -13.78 -17.74
CA VAL A 360 25.20 -14.34 -18.80
C VAL A 360 24.18 -15.29 -18.16
N LEU A 361 22.94 -15.23 -18.61
CA LEU A 361 21.87 -16.07 -18.09
C LEU A 361 22.20 -17.56 -18.33
N ARG A 362 22.22 -18.38 -17.28
CA ARG A 362 22.67 -19.79 -17.37
C ARG A 362 21.66 -20.75 -17.97
N VAL A 363 20.38 -20.37 -17.99
CA VAL A 363 19.29 -21.18 -18.57
C VAL A 363 18.55 -20.28 -19.54
N GLU A 364 18.29 -20.76 -20.76
CA GLU A 364 17.58 -20.00 -21.79
C GLU A 364 16.06 -20.08 -21.57
N TRP A 365 15.36 -18.96 -21.65
CA TRP A 365 13.90 -18.88 -21.47
C TRP A 365 13.18 -18.27 -22.68
N GLY A 366 13.90 -17.72 -23.67
CA GLY A 366 13.30 -16.94 -24.76
C GLY A 366 12.82 -15.55 -24.33
N MET A 367 13.38 -15.03 -23.23
CA MET A 367 13.09 -13.69 -22.71
C MET A 367 14.15 -12.69 -23.18
N ARG A 368 13.77 -11.42 -23.25
CA ARG A 368 14.71 -10.33 -23.58
C ARG A 368 15.45 -9.87 -22.32
N ARG A 369 16.76 -9.64 -22.43
CA ARG A 369 17.54 -8.92 -21.41
C ARG A 369 17.17 -7.44 -21.45
N VAL A 370 17.00 -6.82 -20.28
CA VAL A 370 16.99 -5.36 -20.16
C VAL A 370 18.43 -4.91 -20.10
N GLU A 371 18.90 -4.24 -21.16
CA GLU A 371 20.31 -3.87 -21.30
C GLU A 371 20.72 -2.72 -20.37
N PRO A 372 22.03 -2.57 -20.07
CA PRO A 372 22.56 -1.39 -19.40
C PRO A 372 22.10 -0.10 -20.06
N GLY A 373 21.52 0.81 -19.27
CA GLY A 373 20.97 2.07 -19.80
C GLY A 373 19.57 1.96 -20.40
N GLU A 374 18.91 0.81 -20.33
CA GLU A 374 17.47 0.68 -20.56
C GLU A 374 16.67 0.72 -19.25
N GLU A 375 15.41 1.15 -19.34
CA GLU A 375 14.44 1.02 -18.25
C GLU A 375 13.30 0.11 -18.68
N GLU A 376 12.86 -0.74 -17.77
CA GLU A 376 11.72 -1.62 -17.97
C GLU A 376 10.55 -1.21 -17.08
N ARG A 377 9.33 -1.40 -17.56
CA ARG A 377 8.14 -0.98 -16.83
C ARG A 377 7.60 -2.10 -15.96
N PHE A 378 7.80 -1.96 -14.66
CA PHE A 378 7.21 -2.84 -13.65
C PHE A 378 6.08 -2.14 -12.88
N LEU A 379 4.87 -2.70 -12.95
CA LEU A 379 3.68 -2.22 -12.23
C LEU A 379 3.41 -0.70 -12.38
N GLY A 380 3.76 -0.14 -13.55
CA GLY A 380 3.56 1.27 -13.88
C GLY A 380 4.74 2.20 -13.59
N VAL A 381 5.81 1.71 -12.95
CA VAL A 381 7.04 2.44 -12.64
C VAL A 381 8.20 1.87 -13.48
N LEU A 382 9.05 2.75 -13.99
CA LEU A 382 10.28 2.35 -14.68
C LEU A 382 11.33 1.91 -13.67
N ILE A 383 11.97 0.76 -13.91
CA ILE A 383 13.06 0.17 -13.12
C ILE A 383 14.24 -0.17 -14.02
N SER A 384 15.46 -0.17 -13.46
CA SER A 384 16.71 -0.40 -14.20
C SER A 384 17.83 -0.79 -13.23
N LEU A 385 18.84 -1.53 -13.69
CA LEU A 385 20.04 -1.85 -12.91
C LEU A 385 21.00 -0.65 -12.78
N GLN A 386 21.29 0.06 -13.88
CA GLN A 386 22.45 0.98 -13.92
C GLN A 386 22.11 2.46 -14.20
N LEU A 387 20.88 2.81 -14.56
CA LEU A 387 20.60 4.10 -15.21
C LEU A 387 20.57 5.30 -14.23
N GLU A 388 21.50 6.26 -14.36
CA GLU A 388 21.64 7.42 -13.45
C GLU A 388 20.47 8.39 -13.44
N MET A 389 19.81 8.58 -14.60
CA MET A 389 18.70 9.50 -14.79
C MET A 389 17.45 8.86 -15.42
N SER A 390 16.46 8.53 -14.61
CA SER A 390 15.21 7.95 -15.11
C SER A 390 14.43 8.87 -16.05
N THR A 391 13.94 8.33 -17.16
CA THR A 391 13.07 9.02 -18.14
C THR A 391 11.63 9.18 -17.64
N GLN A 392 11.29 8.54 -16.51
CA GLN A 392 9.96 8.50 -15.91
C GLN A 392 9.34 9.89 -15.74
N GLY A 393 10.11 10.88 -15.29
CA GLY A 393 9.63 12.25 -15.09
C GLY A 393 9.18 12.92 -16.40
N LEU A 394 9.90 12.67 -17.49
CA LEU A 394 9.56 13.18 -18.82
C LEU A 394 8.29 12.52 -19.36
N LEU A 395 8.13 11.21 -19.18
CA LEU A 395 6.91 10.49 -19.57
C LEU A 395 5.68 11.02 -18.82
N LEU A 396 5.81 11.35 -17.53
CA LEU A 396 4.73 11.97 -16.76
C LEU A 396 4.37 13.35 -17.30
N GLN A 397 5.37 14.19 -17.60
CA GLN A 397 5.15 15.50 -18.21
C GLN A 397 4.43 15.38 -19.57
N GLN A 398 4.85 14.45 -20.42
CA GLN A 398 4.23 14.20 -21.73
C GLN A 398 2.77 13.73 -21.57
N ARG A 399 2.48 12.86 -20.61
CA ARG A 399 1.10 12.42 -20.32
C ARG A 399 0.22 13.55 -19.82
N ILE A 400 0.75 14.43 -18.96
CA ILE A 400 0.03 15.62 -18.49
C ILE A 400 -0.24 16.56 -19.66
N ALA A 401 0.75 16.83 -20.52
CA ALA A 401 0.56 17.66 -21.70
C ALA A 401 -0.47 17.08 -22.67
N ALA A 402 -0.42 15.77 -22.94
CA ALA A 402 -1.39 15.09 -23.78
C ALA A 402 -2.80 15.12 -23.19
N ARG A 403 -2.94 14.90 -21.87
CA ARG A 403 -4.24 15.01 -21.18
C ARG A 403 -4.77 16.44 -21.20
N LEU A 404 -3.89 17.42 -21.05
CA LEU A 404 -4.25 18.83 -21.06
C LEU A 404 -4.84 19.26 -22.40
N LYS A 405 -4.25 18.82 -23.53
CA LYS A 405 -4.78 19.08 -24.88
C LYS A 405 -6.25 18.66 -25.03
N THR A 406 -6.68 17.58 -24.38
CA THR A 406 -8.09 17.15 -24.37
C THR A 406 -9.00 18.15 -23.63
N TRP A 407 -8.48 18.80 -22.59
CA TRP A 407 -9.22 19.74 -21.75
C TRP A 407 -9.15 21.21 -22.23
N GLU A 408 -8.19 21.56 -23.08
CA GLU A 408 -8.07 22.90 -23.69
C GLU A 408 -9.33 23.28 -24.50
N VAL A 409 -10.03 22.29 -25.06
CA VAL A 409 -11.31 22.48 -25.76
C VAL A 409 -12.42 22.95 -24.79
N THR A 410 -12.30 22.63 -23.49
CA THR A 410 -13.28 22.99 -22.45
C THR A 410 -12.89 24.32 -21.77
N TRP A 411 -12.51 25.32 -22.55
CA TRP A 411 -12.00 26.60 -22.06
C TRP A 411 -13.02 27.43 -21.24
N HIS A 412 -14.32 27.15 -21.40
CA HIS A 412 -15.43 27.85 -20.74
C HIS A 412 -15.59 27.48 -19.25
N LEU A 413 -14.73 26.60 -18.73
CA LEU A 413 -14.72 26.28 -17.30
C LEU A 413 -14.37 27.51 -16.46
N SER A 414 -15.13 27.70 -15.38
CA SER A 414 -14.82 28.68 -14.36
C SER A 414 -13.42 28.44 -13.77
N LEU A 415 -12.86 29.45 -13.10
CA LEU A 415 -11.57 29.29 -12.41
C LEU A 415 -11.57 28.10 -11.42
N LEU A 416 -12.68 27.91 -10.71
CA LEU A 416 -12.90 26.78 -9.80
C LEU A 416 -12.98 25.45 -10.55
N GLY A 417 -13.66 25.42 -11.70
CA GLY A 417 -13.74 24.23 -12.56
C GLY A 417 -12.36 23.81 -13.09
N ARG A 418 -11.56 24.79 -13.55
CA ARG A 418 -10.18 24.54 -14.01
C ARG A 418 -9.28 24.02 -12.89
N ALA A 419 -9.41 24.57 -11.68
CA ALA A 419 -8.66 24.07 -10.53
C ALA A 419 -9.03 22.62 -10.18
N LEU A 420 -10.33 22.27 -10.26
CA LEU A 420 -10.80 20.90 -10.05
C LEU A 420 -10.22 19.94 -11.11
N VAL A 421 -10.27 20.32 -12.38
CA VAL A 421 -9.69 19.54 -13.48
C VAL A 421 -8.18 19.35 -13.29
N ALA A 422 -7.46 20.41 -12.88
CA ALA A 422 -6.03 20.32 -12.62
C ALA A 422 -5.72 19.27 -11.54
N ASN A 423 -6.47 19.24 -10.43
CA ASN A 423 -6.28 18.25 -9.38
C ASN A 423 -6.65 16.82 -9.83
N VAL A 424 -7.83 16.65 -10.42
CA VAL A 424 -8.44 15.33 -10.68
C VAL A 424 -7.91 14.69 -11.96
N ALA A 425 -7.59 15.46 -12.99
CA ALA A 425 -7.19 14.94 -14.29
C ALA A 425 -5.70 15.13 -14.62
N LEU A 426 -5.03 16.16 -14.09
CA LEU A 426 -3.63 16.46 -14.43
C LEU A 426 -2.66 16.00 -13.33
N PHE A 427 -2.77 16.56 -12.13
CA PHE A 427 -1.86 16.22 -11.04
C PHE A 427 -2.02 14.77 -10.56
N SER A 428 -3.22 14.20 -10.67
CA SER A 428 -3.47 12.79 -10.35
C SER A 428 -2.58 11.80 -11.10
N ILE A 429 -2.08 12.17 -12.29
CA ILE A 429 -1.14 11.38 -13.09
C ILE A 429 0.21 11.19 -12.36
N LEU A 430 0.60 12.13 -11.50
CA LEU A 430 1.87 12.09 -10.78
C LEU A 430 1.85 11.14 -9.58
N TRP A 431 0.72 11.09 -8.86
CA TRP A 431 0.65 10.56 -7.49
C TRP A 431 1.08 9.12 -7.32
N PHE A 432 0.83 8.28 -8.32
CA PHE A 432 1.24 6.87 -8.27
C PHE A 432 2.77 6.75 -8.26
N VAL A 433 3.44 7.35 -9.23
CA VAL A 433 4.91 7.30 -9.35
C VAL A 433 5.59 8.06 -8.23
N SER A 434 5.07 9.23 -7.85
CA SER A 434 5.66 10.06 -6.79
C SER A 434 5.56 9.44 -5.39
N THR A 435 4.90 8.28 -5.24
CA THR A 435 4.93 7.51 -4.00
C THR A 435 6.28 6.80 -3.80
N VAL A 436 6.95 6.41 -4.88
CA VAL A 436 8.21 5.63 -4.83
C VAL A 436 9.39 6.35 -5.49
N ARG A 437 9.17 7.51 -6.12
CA ARG A 437 10.23 8.29 -6.77
C ARG A 437 10.12 9.77 -6.44
N GLU A 438 11.27 10.42 -6.25
CA GLU A 438 11.34 11.88 -6.21
C GLU A 438 11.20 12.44 -7.63
N LEU A 439 10.30 13.42 -7.79
CA LEU A 439 10.15 14.14 -9.03
C LEU A 439 11.20 15.25 -9.10
N ALA A 440 12.02 15.25 -10.16
CA ALA A 440 13.02 16.28 -10.36
C ALA A 440 12.39 17.68 -10.37
N THR A 441 13.10 18.66 -9.79
CA THR A 441 12.60 20.03 -9.65
C THR A 441 12.25 20.68 -10.99
N GLY A 442 12.96 20.33 -12.07
CA GLY A 442 12.66 20.76 -13.43
C GLY A 442 11.31 20.26 -13.93
N ILE A 443 10.99 18.98 -13.69
CA ILE A 443 9.69 18.38 -14.03
C ILE A 443 8.56 19.02 -13.23
N ILE A 444 8.74 19.22 -11.93
CA ILE A 444 7.76 19.91 -11.08
C ILE A 444 7.48 21.32 -11.61
N ARG A 445 8.54 22.07 -11.97
CA ARG A 445 8.42 23.42 -12.54
C ARG A 445 7.69 23.41 -13.89
N ALA A 446 8.02 22.48 -14.77
CA ALA A 446 7.35 22.31 -16.06
C ALA A 446 5.86 22.00 -15.90
N VAL A 447 5.51 21.07 -15.00
CA VAL A 447 4.11 20.73 -14.72
C VAL A 447 3.35 21.90 -14.10
N LYS A 448 3.94 22.59 -13.10
CA LYS A 448 3.33 23.81 -12.52
C LYS A 448 3.07 24.87 -13.58
N ARG A 449 3.99 25.04 -14.55
CA ARG A 449 3.82 25.98 -15.67
C ARG A 449 2.68 25.57 -16.60
N LEU A 450 2.59 24.30 -16.98
CA LEU A 450 1.48 23.78 -17.81
C LEU A 450 0.12 23.99 -17.14
N VAL A 451 0.02 23.65 -15.86
CA VAL A 451 -1.22 23.83 -15.07
C VAL A 451 -1.53 25.30 -14.86
N GLY A 452 -0.53 26.14 -14.55
CA GLY A 452 -0.70 27.58 -14.44
C GLY A 452 -1.24 28.21 -15.72
N ARG A 453 -0.72 27.81 -16.89
CA ARG A 453 -1.24 28.26 -18.19
C ARG A 453 -2.70 27.87 -18.36
N PHE A 454 -3.06 26.63 -18.06
CA PHE A 454 -4.45 26.17 -18.12
C PHE A 454 -5.38 26.99 -17.21
N ILE A 455 -4.94 27.28 -15.98
CA ILE A 455 -5.72 28.05 -15.00
C ILE A 455 -5.93 29.51 -15.43
N TRP A 456 -4.94 30.16 -16.04
CA TRP A 456 -5.01 31.60 -16.31
C TRP A 456 -5.32 31.94 -17.76
N LYS A 457 -4.83 31.15 -18.73
CA LYS A 457 -4.97 31.38 -20.17
C LYS A 457 -5.13 30.05 -20.92
N PRO A 458 -6.26 29.33 -20.77
CA PRO A 458 -6.46 27.96 -21.25
C PRO A 458 -6.43 27.81 -22.77
N ARG A 459 -6.64 28.92 -23.51
CA ARG A 459 -6.58 28.96 -24.98
C ARG A 459 -5.20 29.30 -25.53
N ALA A 460 -4.22 29.63 -24.69
CA ALA A 460 -2.89 30.01 -25.15
C ALA A 460 -2.15 28.81 -25.75
N ARG A 461 -1.51 29.02 -26.89
CA ARG A 461 -0.57 28.04 -27.45
C ARG A 461 0.62 27.82 -26.51
N LEU A 462 1.31 26.68 -26.66
CA LEU A 462 2.47 26.36 -25.82
C LEU A 462 3.61 27.39 -25.92
N THR A 463 3.71 28.08 -27.06
CA THR A 463 4.70 29.14 -27.35
C THR A 463 4.29 30.50 -26.79
N GLU A 464 3.03 30.69 -26.40
CA GLU A 464 2.55 31.95 -25.84
C GLU A 464 2.82 32.04 -24.33
N GLY A 465 3.19 33.26 -23.90
CA GLY A 465 3.27 33.64 -22.50
C GLY A 465 1.90 33.71 -21.83
N PHE A 466 1.91 33.59 -20.49
CA PHE A 466 0.75 33.86 -19.65
C PHE A 466 1.22 34.51 -18.33
N ILE A 467 0.35 35.34 -17.75
CA ILE A 467 0.59 35.96 -16.44
C ILE A 467 -0.18 35.16 -15.40
N SER A 468 0.51 34.72 -14.35
CA SER A 468 -0.14 34.17 -13.15
C SER A 468 -0.54 35.32 -12.25
N LYS A 469 -1.84 35.63 -12.17
CA LYS A 469 -2.34 36.74 -11.34
C LYS A 469 -2.14 36.50 -9.84
N VAL A 470 -2.06 35.24 -9.44
CA VAL A 470 -1.89 34.81 -8.04
C VAL A 470 -0.84 33.70 -8.00
N ALA A 471 0.04 33.74 -6.99
CA ALA A 471 1.09 32.75 -6.80
C ALA A 471 0.52 31.35 -6.54
N MET A 472 1.19 30.32 -7.04
CA MET A 472 0.73 28.92 -6.91
C MET A 472 0.59 28.48 -5.44
N ASP A 473 1.46 28.96 -4.55
CA ASP A 473 1.38 28.65 -3.12
C ASP A 473 0.09 29.19 -2.49
N THR A 474 -0.31 30.42 -2.85
CA THR A 474 -1.59 31.02 -2.48
C THR A 474 -2.77 30.19 -3.00
N LEU A 475 -2.70 29.76 -4.27
CA LEU A 475 -3.75 28.94 -4.87
C LEU A 475 -3.89 27.54 -4.24
N SER A 476 -2.83 27.06 -3.60
CA SER A 476 -2.80 25.72 -2.99
C SER A 476 -3.59 25.60 -1.68
N PHE A 477 -3.90 26.73 -1.04
CA PHE A 477 -4.68 26.73 0.19
C PHE A 477 -6.12 26.25 -0.04
N PRO A 478 -6.77 25.65 0.97
CA PRO A 478 -8.19 25.35 0.91
C PRO A 478 -9.02 26.59 0.58
N ARG A 479 -10.18 26.39 -0.05
CA ARG A 479 -11.11 27.49 -0.39
C ARG A 479 -11.57 28.28 0.84
N SER A 480 -11.78 27.58 1.97
CA SER A 480 -12.11 28.21 3.25
C SER A 480 -11.01 29.13 3.79
N LYS A 481 -9.77 29.02 3.29
CA LYS A 481 -8.65 29.89 3.64
C LYS A 481 -8.29 30.89 2.53
N GLY A 482 -9.14 31.03 1.52
CA GLY A 482 -8.98 31.97 0.40
C GLY A 482 -8.16 31.46 -0.80
N GLY A 483 -7.84 30.16 -0.86
CA GLY A 483 -7.17 29.54 -2.02
C GLY A 483 -8.14 28.85 -3.00
N LEU A 484 -7.60 28.10 -3.98
CA LEU A 484 -8.41 27.30 -4.92
C LEU A 484 -8.44 25.81 -4.57
N GLY A 485 -7.69 25.38 -3.55
CA GLY A 485 -7.50 23.98 -3.19
C GLY A 485 -6.61 23.22 -4.17
N LEU A 486 -5.71 23.89 -4.89
CA LEU A 486 -4.80 23.22 -5.82
C LEU A 486 -3.74 22.40 -5.09
N SER A 487 -3.46 21.20 -5.58
CA SER A 487 -2.39 20.38 -5.01
C SER A 487 -1.03 20.90 -5.45
N ASP A 488 -0.14 21.15 -4.50
CA ASP A 488 1.27 21.41 -4.79
C ASP A 488 2.00 20.06 -5.01
N PRO A 489 2.48 19.79 -6.24
CA PRO A 489 3.11 18.51 -6.54
C PRO A 489 4.42 18.27 -5.79
N ALA A 490 5.16 19.31 -5.41
CA ALA A 490 6.40 19.16 -4.64
C ALA A 490 6.10 18.77 -3.20
N ARG A 491 5.22 19.52 -2.52
CA ARG A 491 4.81 19.20 -1.14
C ARG A 491 4.16 17.82 -1.04
N ARG A 492 3.33 17.45 -2.03
CA ARG A 492 2.70 16.12 -2.03
C ARG A 492 3.70 14.99 -2.25
N ASN A 493 4.65 15.13 -3.17
CA ASN A 493 5.70 14.13 -3.36
C ASN A 493 6.53 13.94 -2.09
N GLN A 494 6.88 15.03 -1.38
CA GLN A 494 7.59 14.96 -0.10
C GLN A 494 6.77 14.26 0.99
N ALA A 495 5.47 14.58 1.11
CA ALA A 495 4.58 13.90 2.04
C ALA A 495 4.44 12.40 1.75
N GLN A 496 4.45 12.00 0.47
CA GLN A 496 4.41 10.59 0.08
C GLN A 496 5.72 9.86 0.40
N LEU A 497 6.88 10.48 0.16
CA LEU A 497 8.18 9.87 0.47
C LEU A 497 8.35 9.67 1.99
N ARG A 498 7.95 10.64 2.82
CA ARG A 498 7.93 10.52 4.29
C ARG A 498 7.09 9.34 4.79
N ASN A 499 6.04 8.98 4.05
CA ASN A 499 5.13 7.91 4.43
C ASN A 499 5.84 6.55 4.55
N TRP A 500 6.97 6.33 3.88
CA TRP A 500 7.70 5.07 3.98
C TRP A 500 8.27 4.81 5.37
N VAL A 501 8.82 5.84 6.02
CA VAL A 501 9.30 5.73 7.40
C VAL A 501 8.12 5.62 8.36
N ALA A 502 7.07 6.43 8.18
CA ALA A 502 5.89 6.35 9.04
C ALA A 502 5.15 5.01 8.94
N LYS A 503 5.14 4.38 7.76
CA LYS A 503 4.51 3.09 7.51
C LYS A 503 5.08 1.99 8.39
N LEU A 504 6.37 2.03 8.74
CA LEU A 504 7.02 1.06 9.64
C LEU A 504 6.31 0.97 10.99
N ALA A 505 5.76 2.08 11.48
CA ALA A 505 5.06 2.14 12.76
C ALA A 505 3.68 1.43 12.72
N THR A 506 3.18 1.09 11.53
CA THR A 506 1.87 0.44 11.32
C THR A 506 1.98 -0.95 10.68
N LEU A 507 3.21 -1.44 10.46
CA LEU A 507 3.40 -2.78 9.92
C LEU A 507 2.99 -3.84 10.94
N THR A 508 2.21 -4.80 10.47
CA THR A 508 1.77 -5.94 11.28
C THR A 508 2.68 -7.16 11.13
N SER A 509 3.57 -7.16 10.14
CA SER A 509 4.53 -8.21 9.84
C SER A 509 5.74 -7.63 9.12
N ARG A 510 6.86 -8.35 9.16
CA ARG A 510 8.11 -7.94 8.49
C ARG A 510 8.05 -8.29 7.00
N GLU A 511 7.98 -7.26 6.17
CA GLU A 511 7.92 -7.35 4.71
C GLU A 511 9.33 -7.47 4.09
N HIS A 512 9.46 -8.07 2.91
CA HIS A 512 10.79 -8.21 2.25
C HIS A 512 11.47 -6.86 2.02
N TRP A 513 10.72 -5.82 1.64
CA TRP A 513 11.28 -4.47 1.45
C TRP A 513 11.90 -3.92 2.75
N VAL A 514 11.39 -4.29 3.93
CA VAL A 514 11.98 -3.88 5.21
C VAL A 514 13.36 -4.51 5.38
N GLY A 515 13.48 -5.82 5.14
CA GLY A 515 14.76 -6.52 5.24
C GLY A 515 15.78 -6.07 4.20
N THR A 516 15.34 -5.76 2.97
CA THR A 516 16.23 -5.22 1.93
C THR A 516 16.67 -3.80 2.26
N ALA A 517 15.76 -2.94 2.74
CA ALA A 517 16.09 -1.61 3.22
C ALA A 517 17.12 -1.63 4.35
N GLU A 518 16.94 -2.51 5.33
CA GLU A 518 17.87 -2.69 6.45
C GLU A 518 19.25 -3.08 5.93
N GLN A 519 19.35 -4.04 5.00
CA GLN A 519 20.64 -4.42 4.39
C GLN A 519 21.32 -3.25 3.66
N ILE A 520 20.57 -2.48 2.86
CA ILE A 520 21.09 -1.33 2.11
C ILE A 520 21.61 -0.26 3.08
N LEU A 521 20.77 0.17 4.02
CA LEU A 521 21.05 1.29 4.93
C LEU A 521 22.08 0.94 6.00
N MET A 522 22.07 -0.29 6.51
CA MET A 522 23.08 -0.80 7.45
C MET A 522 24.48 -0.71 6.84
N SER A 523 24.62 -1.12 5.57
CA SER A 523 25.87 -1.00 4.82
C SER A 523 26.30 0.46 4.64
N GLU A 524 25.38 1.35 4.25
CA GLU A 524 25.70 2.76 3.99
C GLU A 524 26.06 3.57 5.25
N TRP A 525 25.44 3.26 6.38
CA TRP A 525 25.74 3.89 7.66
C TRP A 525 26.82 3.15 8.47
N SER A 526 27.29 2.00 7.97
CA SER A 526 28.27 1.13 8.64
C SER A 526 27.82 0.68 10.02
N LEU A 527 26.56 0.26 10.12
CA LEU A 527 25.96 -0.24 11.36
C LEU A 527 26.26 -1.74 11.51
N SER A 528 26.38 -2.21 12.76
CA SER A 528 26.61 -3.63 13.06
C SER A 528 25.32 -4.45 13.15
N ARG A 529 24.16 -3.81 13.35
CA ARG A 529 22.87 -4.49 13.43
C ARG A 529 21.85 -3.86 12.46
N PRO A 530 20.98 -4.68 11.85
CA PRO A 530 19.99 -4.20 10.88
C PRO A 530 18.88 -3.36 11.51
N GLN A 531 18.40 -3.73 12.70
CA GLN A 531 17.29 -3.02 13.37
C GLN A 531 17.61 -1.56 13.73
N ASP A 532 18.90 -1.25 13.93
CA ASP A 532 19.38 0.09 14.30
C ASP A 532 19.20 1.11 13.16
N VAL A 533 18.98 0.64 11.92
CA VAL A 533 18.71 1.47 10.75
C VAL A 533 17.53 2.41 10.99
N TRP A 534 16.46 1.92 11.60
CA TRP A 534 15.25 2.71 11.81
C TRP A 534 15.45 3.78 12.87
N ASP A 535 16.25 3.51 13.90
CA ASP A 535 16.63 4.48 14.92
C ASP A 535 17.44 5.64 14.32
N CYS A 536 18.30 5.37 13.33
CA CYS A 536 19.07 6.41 12.65
C CYS A 536 18.21 7.45 11.93
N PHE A 537 16.94 7.17 11.58
CA PHE A 537 16.02 8.19 11.08
C PHE A 537 15.57 9.20 12.15
N PHE A 538 15.78 8.89 13.43
CA PHE A 538 15.43 9.75 14.57
C PHE A 538 16.68 10.36 15.24
N ILE A 539 17.87 10.06 14.74
CA ILE A 539 19.14 10.63 15.22
C ILE A 539 19.62 11.71 14.21
N PRO A 540 19.47 13.02 14.53
CA PRO A 540 19.87 14.14 13.67
C PRO A 540 21.27 14.05 13.04
N SER A 541 22.25 13.45 13.70
CA SER A 541 23.60 13.28 13.13
C SER A 541 23.65 12.38 11.90
N PHE A 542 22.75 11.39 11.78
CA PHE A 542 22.64 10.54 10.59
C PHE A 542 21.88 11.23 9.46
N HIS A 543 21.12 12.28 9.75
CA HIS A 543 20.42 13.10 8.76
C HIS A 543 21.35 13.88 7.83
N LYS A 544 22.60 14.13 8.24
CA LYS A 544 23.54 14.91 7.43
C LYS A 544 24.30 14.05 6.42
N LYS A 545 24.29 12.73 6.59
CA LYS A 545 25.00 11.81 5.69
C LYS A 545 24.17 11.52 4.45
N ARG A 546 24.73 11.85 3.29
CA ARG A 546 24.13 11.51 2.00
C ARG A 546 24.20 10.01 1.77
N LEU A 547 23.08 9.43 1.37
CA LEU A 547 22.96 8.03 0.95
C LEU A 547 23.30 7.89 -0.53
N LYS A 548 23.85 6.73 -0.90
CA LYS A 548 24.09 6.32 -2.29
C LYS A 548 22.84 5.70 -2.91
N SER A 549 22.01 5.01 -2.12
CA SER A 549 20.72 4.45 -2.54
C SER A 549 19.85 5.53 -3.20
N ARG A 550 19.35 5.21 -4.40
CA ARG A 550 18.53 6.13 -5.21
C ARG A 550 17.11 6.18 -4.70
N PHE A 551 16.64 5.10 -4.08
CA PHE A 551 15.34 5.04 -3.44
C PHE A 551 15.34 5.70 -2.05
N TRP A 552 16.33 5.42 -1.21
CA TRP A 552 16.33 5.89 0.19
C TRP A 552 16.84 7.32 0.38
N GLU A 553 17.72 7.83 -0.48
CA GLU A 553 18.23 9.21 -0.34
C GLU A 553 17.10 10.27 -0.41
N PRO A 554 16.14 10.19 -1.35
CA PRO A 554 15.01 11.12 -1.34
C PRO A 554 14.07 10.97 -0.14
N ILE A 555 13.86 9.74 0.35
CA ILE A 555 13.05 9.48 1.56
C ILE A 555 13.71 10.12 2.78
N ARG A 556 15.01 9.90 2.95
CA ARG A 556 15.80 10.53 4.00
C ARG A 556 15.72 12.06 3.92
N LYS A 557 15.91 12.66 2.73
CA LYS A 557 15.75 14.12 2.55
C LYS A 557 14.36 14.60 2.93
N ALA A 558 13.32 13.87 2.52
CA ALA A 558 11.93 14.24 2.79
C ALA A 558 11.61 14.14 4.29
N TRP A 559 12.11 13.10 4.96
CA TRP A 559 12.02 12.95 6.42
C TRP A 559 12.67 14.11 7.14
N ASN A 560 13.89 14.48 6.74
CA ASN A 560 14.69 15.51 7.43
C ASN A 560 14.18 16.94 7.21
N ARG A 561 13.35 17.18 6.18
CA ARG A 561 12.71 18.49 6.01
C ARG A 561 11.69 18.80 7.10
N LEU A 562 11.07 17.78 7.68
CA LEU A 562 10.10 17.91 8.76
C LEU A 562 10.07 16.65 9.64
N PRO A 563 11.13 16.38 10.41
CA PRO A 563 11.14 15.27 11.36
C PRO A 563 10.12 15.52 12.47
N PRO A 564 9.65 14.47 13.18
CA PRO A 564 8.87 14.66 14.40
C PRO A 564 9.71 15.41 15.44
N ASP A 565 9.06 16.33 16.16
CA ASP A 565 9.67 17.28 17.08
C ASP A 565 9.25 17.06 18.54
N LEU A 566 8.30 16.16 18.79
CA LEU A 566 7.85 15.78 20.12
C LEU A 566 8.06 14.28 20.35
N GLN A 567 8.62 13.96 21.51
CA GLN A 567 8.81 12.60 22.00
C GLN A 567 7.91 12.38 23.22
N SER A 568 7.20 11.25 23.25
CA SER A 568 6.37 10.87 24.39
C SER A 568 7.24 10.38 25.54
N SER A 569 6.98 10.85 26.76
CA SER A 569 7.64 10.31 27.96
C SER A 569 7.26 8.83 28.14
N PRO A 570 8.24 7.93 28.36
CA PRO A 570 7.96 6.53 28.60
C PRO A 570 7.26 6.34 29.94
N THR A 571 6.25 5.47 29.94
CA THR A 571 5.44 5.14 31.13
C THR A 571 5.69 3.73 31.64
N THR A 572 6.30 2.87 30.82
CA THR A 572 6.58 1.47 31.14
C THR A 572 8.05 1.13 30.96
N LYS A 573 8.47 -0.01 31.51
CA LYS A 573 9.84 -0.52 31.38
C LYS A 573 10.28 -0.71 29.93
N ASP A 574 9.51 -1.39 29.07
CA ASP A 574 9.91 -1.57 27.67
C ASP A 574 9.91 -0.23 26.90
N GLU A 575 9.04 0.72 27.25
CA GLU A 575 9.07 2.06 26.66
C GLU A 575 10.36 2.82 26.99
N VAL A 576 10.87 2.69 28.23
CA VAL A 576 12.18 3.23 28.61
C VAL A 576 13.29 2.51 27.84
N LEU A 577 13.26 1.19 27.77
CA LEU A 577 14.28 0.38 27.09
C LEU A 577 14.37 0.70 25.59
N MET A 578 13.27 1.12 24.96
CA MET A 578 13.21 1.51 23.55
C MET A 578 13.69 2.95 23.28
N GLN A 579 13.96 3.75 24.32
CA GLN A 579 14.45 5.13 24.13
C GLN A 579 15.87 5.15 23.56
N LEU A 580 16.12 6.11 22.67
CA LEU A 580 17.45 6.38 22.11
C LEU A 580 18.39 6.94 23.19
N LEU A 581 19.65 6.52 23.14
CA LEU A 581 20.73 7.02 24.01
C LEU A 581 21.29 8.36 23.54
N PHE A 582 21.35 8.56 22.23
CA PHE A 582 22.02 9.71 21.61
C PHE A 582 21.01 10.63 20.96
N GLU A 583 21.25 11.93 21.11
CA GLU A 583 20.42 13.03 20.57
C GLU A 583 18.95 12.94 21.00
N ASN A 584 18.72 12.30 22.15
CA ASN A 584 17.47 12.28 22.88
C ASN A 584 17.41 13.49 23.83
N PRO A 585 16.43 14.40 23.70
CA PRO A 585 16.32 15.59 24.55
C PRO A 585 16.26 15.31 26.06
N ALA A 586 15.82 14.11 26.46
CA ALA A 586 15.74 13.71 27.87
C ALA A 586 17.02 13.02 28.39
N VAL A 587 17.89 12.52 27.52
CA VAL A 587 19.16 11.86 27.92
C VAL A 587 20.30 12.84 27.71
N THR A 588 20.68 13.54 28.78
CA THR A 588 21.58 14.71 28.69
C THR A 588 22.85 14.53 29.52
N ASP A 589 23.90 15.24 29.13
CA ASP A 589 25.09 15.40 29.94
C ASP A 589 24.83 16.28 31.18
N ARG A 590 25.89 16.51 31.98
CA ARG A 590 25.81 17.35 33.20
C ARG A 590 25.46 18.82 32.93
N ASN A 591 25.61 19.27 31.68
CA ASN A 591 25.30 20.63 31.25
C ASN A 591 23.90 20.73 30.63
N GLY A 592 23.11 19.64 30.64
CA GLY A 592 21.77 19.60 30.04
C GLY A 592 21.77 19.45 28.51
N HIS A 593 22.90 19.11 27.88
CA HIS A 593 22.96 18.90 26.44
C HIS A 593 22.80 17.41 26.08
N PRO A 594 22.01 17.07 25.03
CA PRO A 594 21.92 15.69 24.57
C PRO A 594 23.27 15.13 24.09
N PHE A 595 23.55 13.85 24.39
CA PHE A 595 24.76 13.18 23.90
C PHE A 595 24.75 13.08 22.38
N LYS A 596 25.76 13.66 21.71
CA LYS A 596 25.81 13.68 20.23
C LYS A 596 26.18 12.33 19.64
N ALA A 597 25.64 12.05 18.44
CA ALA A 597 26.00 10.88 17.62
C ALA A 597 26.80 11.26 16.36
N ASP A 598 27.53 12.38 16.40
CA ASP A 598 28.41 12.83 15.32
C ASP A 598 29.85 12.32 15.51
N GLY A 599 30.71 12.62 14.53
CA GLY A 599 32.15 12.33 14.59
C GLY A 599 32.97 13.54 15.05
N SER A 600 32.37 14.50 15.78
CA SER A 600 33.09 15.67 16.26
C SER A 600 34.09 15.31 17.37
N THR A 601 35.14 16.11 17.54
CA THR A 601 36.17 15.88 18.55
C THR A 601 35.54 15.83 19.95
N GLY A 602 35.74 14.72 20.66
CA GLY A 602 35.15 14.48 21.98
C GLY A 602 33.78 13.79 21.97
N SER A 603 33.12 13.69 20.81
CA SER A 603 31.91 12.88 20.64
C SER A 603 32.27 11.40 20.45
N PHE A 604 31.52 10.52 21.11
CA PHE A 604 31.71 9.07 21.01
C PHE A 604 30.49 8.35 20.42
N GLY A 605 29.35 9.03 20.34
CA GLY A 605 28.07 8.38 20.03
C GLY A 605 28.03 7.76 18.65
N GLN A 606 28.66 8.36 17.64
CA GLN A 606 28.70 7.74 16.30
C GLN A 606 29.37 6.37 16.32
N ALA A 607 30.48 6.24 17.06
CA ALA A 607 31.25 5.00 17.12
C ALA A 607 30.51 3.90 17.90
N TRP A 608 29.67 4.30 18.86
CA TRP A 608 28.81 3.42 19.65
C TRP A 608 27.60 2.95 18.85
N VAL A 609 26.90 3.87 18.16
CA VAL A 609 25.77 3.54 17.28
C VAL A 609 26.18 2.55 16.20
N LYS A 610 27.32 2.79 15.53
CA LYS A 610 27.88 1.87 14.52
C LYS A 610 28.19 0.47 15.06
N ARG A 611 28.41 0.32 16.38
CA ARG A 611 28.71 -0.96 17.04
C ARG A 611 27.49 -1.54 17.78
N GLY A 612 26.30 -0.99 17.58
CA GLY A 612 25.05 -1.54 18.10
C GLY A 612 24.75 -1.16 19.54
N ILE A 613 25.23 0.00 19.99
CA ILE A 613 24.75 0.66 21.21
C ILE A 613 23.98 1.91 20.78
N VAL A 614 22.65 1.81 20.75
CA VAL A 614 21.74 2.83 20.20
C VAL A 614 20.63 3.18 21.18
N ARG A 615 20.06 2.17 21.84
CA ARG A 615 18.93 2.28 22.77
C ARG A 615 19.35 1.98 24.20
N ILE A 616 18.54 2.41 25.18
CA ILE A 616 18.76 2.07 26.60
C ILE A 616 18.81 0.55 26.80
N SER A 617 18.03 -0.24 26.05
CA SER A 617 18.07 -1.70 26.03
C SER A 617 19.45 -2.29 25.76
N ASP A 618 20.32 -1.57 25.05
CA ASP A 618 21.66 -2.04 24.74
C ASP A 618 22.59 -2.00 25.95
N LEU A 619 22.31 -1.11 26.92
CA LEU A 619 23.03 -0.99 28.19
C LEU A 619 22.37 -1.78 29.33
N TRP A 620 21.17 -2.32 29.13
CA TRP A 620 20.40 -3.01 30.16
C TRP A 620 20.35 -4.53 29.92
N SER A 621 20.53 -5.32 30.98
CA SER A 621 20.33 -6.76 30.95
C SER A 621 18.90 -7.09 31.34
N LYS A 622 18.11 -7.58 30.36
CA LYS A 622 16.74 -8.07 30.62
C LYS A 622 16.68 -9.34 31.47
N LEU A 623 17.79 -10.08 31.57
CA LEU A 623 17.90 -11.33 32.32
C LEU A 623 18.30 -11.12 33.78
N LEU A 624 19.07 -10.06 34.05
CA LEU A 624 19.58 -9.75 35.38
C LEU A 624 18.83 -8.59 36.04
N GLY A 625 17.88 -7.97 35.33
CA GLY A 625 17.21 -6.74 35.77
C GLY A 625 18.16 -5.62 36.19
N CYS A 626 19.31 -5.47 35.54
CA CYS A 626 20.31 -4.47 35.93
C CYS A 626 21.09 -3.93 34.72
N TRP A 627 21.89 -2.88 34.94
CA TRP A 627 22.81 -2.37 33.93
C TRP A 627 23.89 -3.40 33.61
N LYS A 628 24.18 -3.61 32.33
CA LYS A 628 25.28 -4.48 31.90
C LYS A 628 26.61 -3.95 32.45
N PRO A 629 27.48 -4.80 33.00
CA PRO A 629 28.76 -4.36 33.52
C PRO A 629 29.62 -3.72 32.41
N PRO A 630 30.49 -2.75 32.73
CA PRO A 630 31.30 -2.08 31.72
C PRO A 630 32.23 -3.02 30.91
N ALA A 631 32.56 -4.19 31.46
CA ALA A 631 33.35 -5.21 30.78
C ALA A 631 32.65 -5.72 29.51
N ASP A 632 31.36 -6.02 29.59
CA ASP A 632 30.54 -6.49 28.47
C ASP A 632 30.47 -5.43 27.36
N ILE A 633 30.28 -4.17 27.77
CA ILE A 633 30.23 -3.03 26.85
C ILE A 633 31.60 -2.79 26.20
N LYS A 634 32.70 -2.91 26.95
CA LYS A 634 34.08 -2.83 26.40
C LYS A 634 34.34 -3.92 25.38
N GLN A 635 33.83 -5.14 25.60
CA GLN A 635 33.97 -6.24 24.65
C GLN A 635 33.27 -5.91 23.32
N GLN A 636 32.04 -5.39 23.37
CA GLN A 636 31.31 -4.96 22.18
C GLN A 636 31.96 -3.75 21.49
N LEU A 637 32.55 -2.84 22.27
CA LEU A 637 33.17 -1.60 21.80
C LEU A 637 34.70 -1.69 21.67
N ARG A 638 35.24 -2.89 21.42
CA ARG A 638 36.68 -3.15 21.35
C ARG A 638 37.40 -2.15 20.42
N GLY A 639 38.51 -1.60 20.92
CA GLY A 639 39.33 -0.61 20.21
C GLY A 639 38.90 0.85 20.43
N LEU A 640 37.79 1.12 21.13
CA LEU A 640 37.43 2.48 21.56
C LEU A 640 38.06 2.83 22.92
N GLN A 641 38.43 4.10 23.07
CA GLN A 641 38.97 4.64 24.32
C GLN A 641 37.86 5.18 25.23
N ARG A 642 38.15 5.31 26.54
CA ARG A 642 37.25 5.91 27.54
C ARG A 642 35.84 5.28 27.61
N VAL A 643 35.70 4.01 27.22
CA VAL A 643 34.39 3.33 27.16
C VAL A 643 33.69 3.32 28.52
N GLU A 644 34.42 3.02 29.60
CA GLU A 644 33.87 2.94 30.95
C GLU A 644 33.41 4.30 31.49
N GLU A 645 34.16 5.35 31.20
CA GLU A 645 33.80 6.71 31.57
C GLU A 645 32.55 7.18 30.82
N ASN A 646 32.51 6.96 29.50
CA ASN A 646 31.36 7.30 28.66
C ASN A 646 30.10 6.50 29.04
N TRP A 647 30.26 5.22 29.42
CA TRP A 647 29.19 4.39 29.94
C TRP A 647 28.59 4.97 31.22
N ARG A 648 29.44 5.39 32.18
CA ARG A 648 28.97 6.03 33.42
C ARG A 648 28.23 7.33 33.11
N HIS A 649 28.78 8.15 32.21
CA HIS A 649 28.15 9.42 31.81
C HIS A 649 26.77 9.20 31.20
N LEU A 650 26.61 8.21 30.31
CA LEU A 650 25.32 7.89 29.72
C LEU A 650 24.28 7.48 30.78
N ILE A 651 24.62 6.55 31.67
CA ILE A 651 23.68 6.09 32.71
C ILE A 651 23.30 7.23 33.66
N GLN A 652 24.27 8.08 34.03
CA GLN A 652 24.00 9.26 34.87
C GLN A 652 23.11 10.28 34.15
N GLY A 653 23.22 10.37 32.83
CA GLY A 653 22.40 11.25 31.99
C GLY A 653 20.99 10.77 31.72
N ILE A 654 20.65 9.51 32.03
CA ILE A 654 19.28 8.99 31.95
C ILE A 654 18.45 9.58 33.11
N PRO A 655 17.24 10.12 32.85
CA PRO A 655 16.36 10.67 33.88
C PRO A 655 16.15 9.71 35.05
N GLN A 656 16.10 10.25 36.26
CA GLN A 656 15.90 9.43 37.47
C GLN A 656 14.58 8.65 37.41
N GLU A 657 13.50 9.28 36.94
CA GLU A 657 12.19 8.66 36.76
C GLU A 657 12.26 7.41 35.85
N TRP A 658 13.03 7.49 34.77
CA TRP A 658 13.20 6.37 33.84
C TRP A 658 14.02 5.24 34.48
N ARG A 659 15.06 5.57 35.25
CA ARG A 659 15.85 4.58 36.01
C ARG A 659 15.01 3.89 37.07
N SER A 660 14.10 4.61 37.72
CA SER A 660 13.15 4.05 38.68
C SER A 660 12.16 3.09 38.01
N LEU A 661 11.67 3.41 36.80
CA LEU A 661 10.80 2.51 36.01
C LEU A 661 11.50 1.22 35.57
N LEU A 662 12.82 1.23 35.36
CA LEU A 662 13.55 0.02 34.98
C LEU A 662 13.55 -1.02 36.11
N GLY A 663 13.64 -0.57 37.38
CA GLY A 663 13.41 -1.33 38.62
C GLY A 663 14.13 -2.69 38.76
N PRO A 664 14.04 -3.36 39.93
CA PRO A 664 14.31 -4.80 39.99
C PRO A 664 13.31 -5.57 39.12
N GLU A 665 13.64 -6.81 38.71
CA GLU A 665 12.73 -7.61 37.87
C GLU A 665 11.36 -7.79 38.50
N GLY A 666 10.30 -7.56 37.71
CA GLY A 666 8.92 -7.88 38.10
C GLY A 666 8.09 -6.78 38.76
N VAL A 667 8.61 -5.55 38.88
CA VAL A 667 7.88 -4.37 39.37
C VAL A 667 7.48 -3.50 38.18
N ASP A 668 6.43 -3.90 37.47
CA ASP A 668 5.91 -3.11 36.36
C ASP A 668 4.76 -2.21 36.83
N PRO A 669 4.57 -1.02 36.26
CA PRO A 669 3.46 -0.15 36.63
C PRO A 669 2.10 -0.85 36.44
N GLU A 670 1.13 -0.51 37.28
CA GLU A 670 -0.27 -0.87 37.05
C GLU A 670 -0.70 -0.40 35.64
N ASP A 671 -1.68 -1.09 35.06
CA ASP A 671 -2.17 -0.90 33.68
C ASP A 671 -1.19 -1.25 32.54
N THR A 672 0.00 -1.80 32.85
CA THR A 672 0.91 -2.29 31.81
C THR A 672 0.35 -3.52 31.11
N TRP A 673 0.48 -3.56 29.78
CA TRP A 673 0.02 -4.66 28.93
C TRP A 673 1.16 -5.60 28.54
N TYR A 674 0.86 -6.90 28.51
CA TYR A 674 1.79 -7.97 28.19
C TYR A 674 1.25 -8.89 27.11
N VAL A 675 2.17 -9.41 26.29
CA VAL A 675 1.93 -10.52 25.38
C VAL A 675 2.41 -11.80 26.07
N PRO A 676 1.52 -12.77 26.36
CA PRO A 676 1.92 -14.06 26.87
C PRO A 676 2.74 -14.84 25.83
N ASP A 677 3.36 -15.93 26.26
CA ASP A 677 4.08 -16.80 25.34
C ASP A 677 3.15 -17.21 24.17
N GLN A 678 3.52 -16.81 22.95
CA GLN A 678 2.68 -16.95 21.76
C GLN A 678 2.36 -18.41 21.46
N ALA A 679 3.20 -19.34 21.90
CA ALA A 679 2.97 -20.77 21.75
C ALA A 679 1.86 -21.31 22.67
N ALA A 680 1.62 -20.66 23.82
CA ALA A 680 0.66 -21.10 24.82
C ALA A 680 -0.73 -20.49 24.62
N GLU A 681 -0.81 -19.19 24.31
CA GLU A 681 -2.09 -18.47 24.17
C GLU A 681 -2.06 -17.44 23.00
N PRO A 682 -2.18 -17.89 21.74
CA PRO A 682 -2.07 -17.01 20.59
C PRO A 682 -3.19 -15.95 20.55
N GLY A 683 -2.80 -14.68 20.37
CA GLY A 683 -3.74 -13.55 20.29
C GLY A 683 -4.30 -13.09 21.64
N MET A 684 -3.78 -13.61 22.75
CA MET A 684 -4.15 -13.17 24.10
C MET A 684 -3.23 -12.03 24.57
N LEU A 685 -3.75 -11.13 25.40
CA LEU A 685 -3.01 -10.08 26.08
C LEU A 685 -3.40 -10.05 27.56
N TRP A 686 -2.46 -9.67 28.41
CA TRP A 686 -2.67 -9.54 29.85
C TRP A 686 -2.48 -8.09 30.26
N LYS A 687 -3.46 -7.52 30.97
CA LYS A 687 -3.35 -6.18 31.56
C LYS A 687 -3.15 -6.32 33.07
N VAL A 688 -2.05 -5.79 33.60
CA VAL A 688 -1.79 -5.82 35.05
C VAL A 688 -2.72 -4.84 35.74
N LYS A 689 -3.46 -5.31 36.75
CA LYS A 689 -4.33 -4.48 37.60
C LYS A 689 -3.65 -4.14 38.91
N VAL A 690 -3.10 -5.14 39.58
CA VAL A 690 -2.46 -5.00 40.90
C VAL A 690 -1.30 -5.97 41.00
N ILE A 691 -0.19 -5.51 41.58
CA ILE A 691 0.91 -6.37 42.01
C ILE A 691 0.70 -6.72 43.47
N LEU A 692 0.65 -8.02 43.78
CA LEU A 692 0.46 -8.51 45.14
C LEU A 692 1.80 -8.51 45.91
N PRO A 693 1.78 -8.37 47.25
CA PRO A 693 2.99 -8.44 48.08
C PRO A 693 3.80 -9.74 47.92
N SER A 694 3.14 -10.82 47.48
CA SER A 694 3.74 -12.12 47.19
C SER A 694 4.52 -12.18 45.87
N GLY A 695 4.50 -11.10 45.06
CA GLY A 695 5.13 -11.05 43.73
C GLY A 695 4.24 -11.58 42.60
N PHE A 696 3.06 -12.14 42.92
CA PHE A 696 2.04 -12.50 41.94
C PHE A 696 1.33 -11.26 41.40
N ARG A 697 0.75 -11.38 40.20
CA ARG A 697 0.07 -10.28 39.52
C ARG A 697 -1.38 -10.66 39.30
N ARG A 698 -2.28 -9.77 39.72
CA ARG A 698 -3.69 -9.81 39.36
C ARG A 698 -3.85 -9.15 37.99
N ILE A 699 -4.43 -9.89 37.04
CA ILE A 699 -4.51 -9.47 35.64
C ILE A 699 -5.93 -9.55 35.10
N GLU A 700 -6.20 -8.70 34.12
CA GLU A 700 -7.27 -8.92 33.16
C GLU A 700 -6.71 -9.63 31.93
N ARG A 701 -7.48 -10.57 31.41
CA ARG A 701 -7.16 -11.35 30.22
C ARG A 701 -8.03 -10.87 29.06
N TRP A 702 -7.38 -10.40 28.01
CA TRP A 702 -8.02 -9.83 26.83
C TRP A 702 -7.66 -10.62 25.58
N ARG A 703 -8.63 -10.88 24.71
CA ARG A 703 -8.41 -11.54 23.42
C ARG A 703 -8.47 -10.52 22.30
N CYS A 704 -7.50 -10.59 21.40
CA CYS A 704 -7.48 -9.81 20.19
C CYS A 704 -8.38 -10.46 19.13
N GLU A 705 -9.39 -9.72 18.68
CA GLU A 705 -10.25 -10.12 17.56
C GLU A 705 -9.59 -9.71 16.22
N SER A 706 -9.05 -10.70 15.51
CA SER A 706 -8.59 -10.54 14.14
C SER A 706 -9.78 -10.39 13.18
N PRO A 707 -9.72 -9.48 12.18
CA PRO A 707 -8.57 -8.69 11.74
C PRO A 707 -8.56 -7.24 12.27
N ALA A 708 -9.51 -6.85 13.13
CA ALA A 708 -9.68 -5.46 13.57
C ALA A 708 -8.70 -5.03 14.68
N ASN A 709 -7.99 -5.99 15.28
CA ASN A 709 -7.11 -5.82 16.44
C ASN A 709 -7.84 -5.21 17.65
N VAL A 710 -9.16 -5.38 17.71
CA VAL A 710 -9.99 -4.92 18.82
C VAL A 710 -9.85 -5.94 19.95
N LEU A 711 -9.63 -5.46 21.16
CA LEU A 711 -9.52 -6.30 22.33
C LEU A 711 -10.89 -6.50 22.99
N THR A 712 -11.23 -7.75 23.24
CA THR A 712 -12.41 -8.14 24.04
C THR A 712 -11.96 -8.80 25.34
N LEU A 713 -12.57 -8.39 26.44
CA LEU A 713 -12.25 -8.93 27.76
C LEU A 713 -12.78 -10.36 27.86
N VAL A 714 -11.90 -11.30 28.19
CA VAL A 714 -12.24 -12.71 28.38
C VAL A 714 -12.39 -13.02 29.86
N GLU A 715 -11.49 -12.51 30.69
CA GLU A 715 -11.45 -12.81 32.13
C GLU A 715 -10.98 -11.58 32.91
N GLN A 716 -11.64 -11.26 34.03
CA GLN A 716 -11.40 -10.03 34.78
C GLN A 716 -10.35 -10.13 35.88
N ASP A 717 -10.22 -11.30 36.51
CA ASP A 717 -9.42 -11.45 37.72
C ASP A 717 -8.76 -12.82 37.72
N THR A 718 -7.59 -12.91 37.08
CA THR A 718 -6.74 -14.10 37.12
C THR A 718 -5.43 -13.76 37.79
N ILE A 719 -4.93 -14.65 38.65
CA ILE A 719 -3.64 -14.48 39.32
C ILE A 719 -2.58 -15.28 38.56
N PHE A 720 -1.55 -14.61 38.08
CA PHE A 720 -0.43 -15.24 37.39
C PHE A 720 0.91 -14.88 38.04
N SER A 721 1.85 -15.80 37.91
CA SER A 721 3.28 -15.54 38.06
C SER A 721 3.96 -15.70 36.70
N TRP A 722 4.81 -14.74 36.35
CA TRP A 722 5.68 -14.86 35.18
C TRP A 722 7.01 -14.18 35.46
N SER A 723 8.04 -14.60 34.74
CA SER A 723 9.38 -14.02 34.85
C SER A 723 9.49 -12.71 34.08
N ASN A 724 9.19 -12.67 32.77
CA ASN A 724 9.33 -11.43 31.97
C ASN A 724 8.70 -11.48 30.55
N PRO A 725 7.36 -11.52 30.40
CA PRO A 725 6.71 -11.47 29.09
C PRO A 725 6.97 -10.13 28.39
N SER A 726 6.91 -10.11 27.07
CA SER A 726 7.15 -8.87 26.31
C SER A 726 5.94 -7.93 26.45
N GLN A 727 6.18 -6.62 26.61
CA GLN A 727 5.09 -5.66 26.75
C GLN A 727 4.39 -5.39 25.40
N ALA A 728 3.10 -5.08 25.47
CA ALA A 728 2.26 -4.70 24.33
C ALA A 728 1.88 -3.22 24.40
N ARG A 729 1.70 -2.59 23.23
CA ARG A 729 1.14 -1.23 23.12
C ARG A 729 -0.35 -1.33 22.82
N VAL A 730 -1.21 -0.77 23.67
CA VAL A 730 -2.67 -0.76 23.47
C VAL A 730 -3.16 0.68 23.42
N LEU A 731 -3.98 1.00 22.41
CA LEU A 731 -4.63 2.29 22.26
C LEU A 731 -6.08 2.23 22.69
N GLU A 732 -6.51 3.27 23.39
CA GLU A 732 -7.92 3.53 23.63
C GLU A 732 -8.48 4.42 22.50
N VAL A 733 -9.43 3.89 21.74
CA VAL A 733 -10.06 4.57 20.61
C VAL A 733 -11.50 4.88 20.96
N ARG A 734 -11.91 6.15 20.85
CA ARG A 734 -13.31 6.56 20.99
C ARG A 734 -14.09 6.18 19.74
N GLY A 735 -15.22 5.49 19.95
CA GLY A 735 -16.15 5.09 18.90
C GLY A 735 -16.90 6.26 18.26
N ARG A 736 -17.72 5.96 17.25
CA ARG A 736 -18.55 6.95 16.55
C ARG A 736 -19.64 7.58 17.44
N SER A 737 -20.05 6.90 18.50
CA SER A 737 -20.79 7.45 19.63
C SER A 737 -19.80 7.78 20.75
N ALA A 738 -19.95 8.97 21.34
CA ALA A 738 -19.06 9.47 22.39
C ALA A 738 -18.98 8.56 23.65
N SER A 739 -19.89 7.59 23.79
CA SER A 739 -20.04 6.69 24.93
C SER A 739 -19.34 5.32 24.79
N THR A 740 -18.71 5.00 23.66
CA THR A 740 -18.12 3.66 23.45
C THR A 740 -16.61 3.75 23.26
N LEU A 741 -15.85 3.21 24.21
CA LEU A 741 -14.38 3.12 24.14
C LEU A 741 -14.01 1.72 23.66
N SER A 742 -13.18 1.62 22.62
CA SER A 742 -12.65 0.35 22.10
C SER A 742 -11.13 0.32 22.27
N LEU A 743 -10.61 -0.75 22.87
CA LEU A 743 -9.17 -0.96 22.99
C LEU A 743 -8.64 -1.63 21.71
N THR A 744 -7.54 -1.12 21.18
CA THR A 744 -6.90 -1.63 19.96
C THR A 744 -5.45 -1.98 20.25
N TRP A 745 -5.08 -3.24 20.02
CA TRP A 745 -3.68 -3.66 20.11
C TRP A 745 -2.88 -3.11 18.92
N VAL A 746 -1.81 -2.39 19.23
CA VAL A 746 -1.00 -1.66 18.25
C VAL A 746 0.25 -2.45 17.91
N GLY A 747 0.36 -2.83 16.64
CA GLY A 747 1.37 -3.77 16.18
C GLY A 747 1.01 -5.18 16.66
N ARG A 748 1.07 -6.18 15.78
CA ARG A 748 0.90 -7.59 16.19
C ARG A 748 2.14 -8.16 16.89
N LEU A 749 3.13 -7.30 17.10
CA LEU A 749 4.43 -7.64 17.64
C LEU A 749 4.59 -6.92 18.98
N PRO A 750 5.19 -7.56 19.99
CA PRO A 750 5.53 -6.89 21.23
C PRO A 750 6.45 -5.69 20.99
N LEU A 751 6.47 -4.75 21.94
CA LEU A 751 7.11 -3.44 21.78
C LEU A 751 8.60 -3.54 21.38
N ASN A 752 9.33 -4.51 21.92
CA ASN A 752 10.74 -4.78 21.61
C ASN A 752 11.00 -5.35 20.21
N GLN A 753 9.96 -5.79 19.49
CA GLN A 753 10.05 -6.32 18.13
C GLN A 753 9.60 -5.30 17.07
N LEU A 754 9.08 -4.14 17.49
CA LEU A 754 8.70 -3.07 16.56
C LEU A 754 9.94 -2.39 15.97
N CYS A 755 9.91 -2.13 14.66
CA CYS A 755 10.92 -1.30 13.99
C CYS A 755 10.87 0.15 14.52
N VAL A 756 9.65 0.68 14.68
CA VAL A 756 9.37 2.03 15.17
C VAL A 756 8.12 1.99 16.05
N ASP A 757 8.18 2.55 17.26
CA ASP A 757 6.99 2.69 18.11
C ASP A 757 6.04 3.76 17.53
N PRO A 758 4.79 3.41 17.17
CA PRO A 758 3.80 4.33 16.60
C PRO A 758 3.40 5.50 17.49
N LEU A 759 3.68 5.45 18.79
CA LEU A 759 3.28 6.45 19.76
C LEU A 759 4.47 7.20 20.39
N ALA A 760 5.71 6.75 20.14
CA ALA A 760 6.89 7.38 20.72
C ALA A 760 7.15 8.79 20.17
N TRP A 761 6.79 9.04 18.91
CA TRP A 761 7.09 10.30 18.21
C TRP A 761 5.83 10.95 17.64
N SER A 762 5.77 12.28 17.74
CA SER A 762 4.70 13.08 17.17
C SER A 762 5.21 14.41 16.61
N TRP A 763 4.40 15.02 15.75
CA TRP A 763 4.59 16.39 15.29
C TRP A 763 3.70 17.33 16.08
N SER A 764 4.28 18.44 16.55
CA SER A 764 3.56 19.50 17.25
C SER A 764 2.33 19.97 16.45
N ALA A 765 1.27 20.29 17.19
CA ALA A 765 0.07 20.90 16.62
C ALA A 765 0.40 22.32 16.16
N GLY A 766 -0.13 22.75 15.00
CA GLY A 766 -0.01 24.15 14.59
C GLY A 766 -0.82 25.06 15.53
N ALA A 767 -0.52 26.37 15.54
CA ALA A 767 -1.35 27.35 16.26
C ALA A 767 -2.83 27.20 15.83
N GLY A 768 -3.69 26.80 16.77
CA GLY A 768 -5.12 26.55 16.54
C GLY A 768 -5.53 25.10 16.24
N GLU A 769 -4.62 24.12 16.32
CA GLU A 769 -4.95 22.69 16.31
C GLU A 769 -4.86 22.10 17.72
N GLU A 770 -5.86 21.30 18.13
CA GLU A 770 -5.95 20.78 19.50
C GLU A 770 -5.02 19.58 19.79
N LYS A 771 -4.56 18.83 18.77
CA LYS A 771 -3.86 17.55 18.99
C LYS A 771 -2.62 17.39 18.09
N ALA A 772 -1.51 16.97 18.69
CA ALA A 772 -0.29 16.57 18.00
C ALA A 772 -0.54 15.34 17.11
N LEU A 773 0.07 15.30 15.92
CA LEU A 773 -0.05 14.17 15.00
C LEU A 773 0.96 13.09 15.38
N ARG A 774 0.51 11.90 15.77
CA ARG A 774 1.42 10.79 16.06
C ARG A 774 1.94 10.13 14.79
N ILE A 775 3.12 9.51 14.85
CA ILE A 775 3.71 8.81 13.69
C ILE A 775 2.82 7.67 13.17
N GLY A 776 2.20 6.90 14.06
CA GLY A 776 1.25 5.84 13.67
C GLY A 776 -0.07 6.35 13.08
N GLU A 777 -0.38 7.64 13.25
CA GLU A 777 -1.57 8.29 12.69
C GLU A 777 -1.28 8.97 11.34
N TYR A 778 -0.04 8.94 10.86
CA TYR A 778 0.38 9.69 9.67
C TYR A 778 -0.32 9.22 8.40
N SER A 779 -0.85 10.17 7.65
CA SER A 779 -1.31 10.01 6.27
C SER A 779 -0.68 11.05 5.37
N VAL A 780 -0.62 10.77 4.06
CA VAL A 780 -0.14 11.72 3.05
C VAL A 780 -0.88 13.06 3.11
N ALA A 781 -2.18 13.04 3.44
CA ALA A 781 -2.99 14.24 3.58
C ALA A 781 -2.52 15.11 4.76
N GLN A 782 -2.31 14.52 5.93
CA GLN A 782 -1.80 15.23 7.10
C GLN A 782 -0.36 15.70 6.87
N GLY A 783 0.51 14.86 6.31
CA GLY A 783 1.88 15.26 5.96
C GLY A 783 1.95 16.43 4.98
N TYR A 784 1.01 16.50 4.02
CA TYR A 784 0.87 17.63 3.12
C TYR A 784 0.43 18.91 3.84
N GLN A 785 -0.53 18.80 4.76
CA GLN A 785 -0.98 19.93 5.58
C GLN A 785 0.16 20.47 6.45
N GLN A 786 0.93 19.59 7.10
CA GLN A 786 2.11 19.97 7.90
C GLN A 786 3.12 20.80 7.10
N LEU A 787 3.47 20.34 5.89
CA LEU A 787 4.38 21.05 4.99
C LEU A 787 3.85 22.42 4.53
N SER A 788 2.55 22.66 4.69
CA SER A 788 1.88 23.91 4.32
C SER A 788 1.78 24.89 5.49
N ARG A 789 2.04 24.47 6.73
CA ARG A 789 1.83 25.29 7.95
C ARG A 789 2.70 26.54 8.03
N LYS A 790 3.92 26.50 7.48
CA LYS A 790 4.83 27.67 7.47
C LYS A 790 4.38 28.79 6.54
N LEU A 791 3.39 28.54 5.69
CA LEU A 791 2.85 29.53 4.76
C LEU A 791 1.66 30.24 5.41
N LYS A 792 1.63 31.58 5.35
CA LYS A 792 0.45 32.36 5.74
C LYS A 792 -0.62 32.19 4.67
N SER A 793 -1.83 31.82 5.08
CA SER A 793 -2.96 31.71 4.16
C SER A 793 -3.43 33.09 3.68
N PRO A 794 -4.07 33.18 2.50
CA PRO A 794 -4.66 34.42 2.01
C PRO A 794 -5.56 35.09 3.05
N ALA A 795 -6.41 34.32 3.73
CA ALA A 795 -7.27 34.82 4.79
C ALA A 795 -6.48 35.41 5.97
N GLN A 796 -5.41 34.74 6.42
CA GLN A 796 -4.56 35.24 7.51
C GLN A 796 -3.79 36.51 7.16
N VAL A 797 -3.56 36.78 5.87
CA VAL A 797 -2.93 38.03 5.42
C VAL A 797 -3.97 39.12 5.18
N ALA A 798 -5.11 38.77 4.59
CA ALA A 798 -6.13 39.73 4.21
C ALA A 798 -6.94 40.24 5.40
N ILE A 799 -7.33 39.37 6.35
CA ILE A 799 -8.19 39.75 7.48
C ILE A 799 -7.57 40.87 8.33
N PRO A 800 -6.32 40.77 8.81
CA PRO A 800 -5.72 41.85 9.59
C PRO A 800 -5.55 43.14 8.79
N ARG A 801 -5.27 43.03 7.49
CA ARG A 801 -5.14 44.20 6.59
C ARG A 801 -6.48 44.91 6.40
N TRP A 802 -7.57 44.15 6.24
CA TRP A 802 -8.91 44.71 6.15
C TRP A 802 -9.36 45.32 7.49
N GLN A 803 -9.00 44.70 8.61
CA GLN A 803 -9.27 45.25 9.94
C GLN A 803 -8.52 46.58 10.16
N ALA A 804 -7.24 46.66 9.76
CA ALA A 804 -6.48 47.91 9.83
C ALA A 804 -7.11 49.02 8.97
N ILE A 805 -7.52 48.73 7.73
CA ILE A 805 -8.22 49.71 6.88
C ILE A 805 -9.56 50.14 7.52
N TRP A 806 -10.27 49.20 8.14
CA TRP A 806 -11.54 49.50 8.81
C TRP A 806 -11.36 50.38 10.06
N GLU A 807 -10.27 50.21 10.80
CA GLU A 807 -9.97 50.96 12.01
C GLU A 807 -9.29 52.32 11.72
N GLU A 808 -8.47 52.42 10.68
CA GLU A 808 -7.65 53.61 10.37
C GLU A 808 -8.26 54.52 9.29
N ASP A 809 -8.81 53.99 8.20
CA ASP A 809 -9.20 54.79 7.02
C ASP A 809 -10.71 55.13 6.96
N LEU A 810 -11.56 54.31 7.59
CA LEU A 810 -13.01 54.49 7.48
C LEU A 810 -13.54 55.76 8.16
N PRO A 811 -13.10 56.13 9.37
CA PRO A 811 -13.55 57.37 10.01
C PRO A 811 -13.18 58.63 9.23
N ASP A 812 -11.97 58.66 8.67
CA ASP A 812 -11.51 59.78 7.84
C ASP A 812 -12.23 59.81 6.50
N ALA A 813 -12.48 58.66 5.87
CA ALA A 813 -13.27 58.57 4.65
C ALA A 813 -14.76 58.91 4.88
N GLU A 814 -15.35 58.54 6.03
CA GLU A 814 -16.70 58.96 6.43
C GLU A 814 -16.76 60.47 6.64
N ALA A 815 -15.78 61.04 7.35
CA ALA A 815 -15.70 62.49 7.58
C ALA A 815 -15.42 63.29 6.29
N GLU A 816 -14.69 62.72 5.34
CA GLU A 816 -14.43 63.32 4.03
C GLU A 816 -15.65 63.18 3.10
N PHE A 817 -16.37 62.05 3.17
CA PHE A 817 -17.63 61.85 2.47
C PHE A 817 -18.75 62.73 3.02
N GLU A 818 -18.86 62.90 4.34
CA GLU A 818 -19.77 63.87 4.96
C GLU A 818 -19.40 65.30 4.57
N ARG A 819 -18.11 65.68 4.59
CA ARG A 819 -17.67 67.00 4.09
C ARG A 819 -18.04 67.21 2.61
N LEU A 820 -17.88 66.19 1.77
CA LEU A 820 -18.32 66.22 0.37
C LEU A 820 -19.85 66.32 0.26
N TRP A 821 -20.58 65.62 1.13
CA TRP A 821 -22.04 65.62 1.19
C TRP A 821 -22.63 66.95 1.66
N GLU A 822 -22.02 67.58 2.66
CA GLU A 822 -22.33 68.95 3.09
C GLU A 822 -21.94 69.97 2.01
N SER A 823 -20.83 69.75 1.28
CA SER A 823 -20.46 70.63 0.16
C SER A 823 -21.46 70.58 -0.99
N LEU A 824 -22.14 69.44 -1.20
CA LEU A 824 -23.24 69.30 -2.18
C LEU A 824 -24.43 70.21 -1.83
N SER A 825 -24.67 70.47 -0.54
CA SER A 825 -25.75 71.38 -0.09
C SER A 825 -25.42 72.87 -0.28
N ASN A 826 -24.15 73.20 -0.50
CA ASN A 826 -23.65 74.55 -0.80
C ASN A 826 -23.49 74.82 -2.31
N LEU A 827 -23.79 73.85 -3.18
CA LEU A 827 -23.82 74.11 -4.61
C LEU A 827 -25.00 75.04 -4.93
N PRO A 828 -24.80 76.09 -5.75
CA PRO A 828 -25.87 77.03 -6.06
C PRO A 828 -27.03 76.29 -6.74
N ASN A 829 -28.16 76.20 -6.04
CA ASN A 829 -29.44 75.88 -6.65
C ASN A 829 -29.74 76.97 -7.69
N GLY A 830 -29.37 76.74 -8.95
CA GLY A 830 -29.60 77.71 -9.99
C GLY A 830 -28.89 77.44 -11.31
N LYS A 831 -29.50 76.57 -12.13
CA LYS A 831 -30.07 77.00 -13.43
C LYS A 831 -31.07 75.97 -13.95
N SER A 832 -32.35 76.34 -13.79
CA SER A 832 -33.51 76.20 -14.71
C SER A 832 -33.52 75.01 -15.69
N LEU A 833 -34.49 74.09 -15.63
CA LEU A 833 -35.90 74.36 -16.02
C LEU A 833 -36.62 75.48 -15.27
#